data_AF-A0A819S883-F1
#
_entry.id   AF-A0A819S883-F1
#
_cell.length_a   1.000
_cell.length_b   1.000
_cell.length_c   1.000
_cell.angle_alpha   90.00
_cell.angle_beta   90.00
_cell.angle_gamma   90.00
#
_symmetry.space_group_name_H-M   'P 1'
#
loop_
_entity.id
_entity.type
_entity.pdbx_description
1 polymer ?
#
loop_
_entity_poly.entity_id
_entity_poly.type
_entity_poly.pdbx_seq_one_letter_code
_entity_poly.pdbx_strand_id
1 'polypeptide(L)'
;MKVRENIFISIIKDNNNVNVLYLGVTAHVHRTIHNFNLFPPNNKNDKEEERIGIIATRLYIFLIVICLIVLGLYTCLTEHNQTRSISSPSLNQFKKLNSMNLSTLNCPCSNFSMSYSRIMTLSPRYHSICSSEYLQDDWLSYFGRVEIDIDSISFLTNDFRISGQSFFDLVRILCQTANETIENALKVFKTTRLVTVNTLTLNQFHIETNTHFQEFQQQTINSFIDLIQLVRSLIQTNQLAEELWTNVGPLSIYDNQTLKWSFAFRPRDFYKNSCSCAYSNQCSRPVGFYFQGDRIRDQPNITVPGLVLGCYPIDSLLLSTFQCFYDEKCIKLLLDNYDFDVVGLVRPLNNRTFHIKPLEYRNSRFSPTTEINEIFSQLFVEEWINLSNFTSYYTRCAPSQCTYTVSKRFDVAYAFTIMLGFYGGLSVILEILLLPLVKQTRQRWFKLKTTDNTNTDTTINSLPSHCNDKLKFQLNFFKSDPPSTEEKLINQEILATRLYIFVFLLCLIMAILYSGPFHEDTKANIIISPSLEMVNKLHKRNISSLSCPCSTVAIQYSNFLSLTPKYHSICSNKSLFLNFIDKNDNISLFLFAHYRLLSTLCNLSNNFINSSEKSFGTRELITIETLTYSSFHIEINALISVFISQILSDYRRILSFIDGSFNVNQLLNLFTNNWKMEFTDENEKNIIRTFPRKFQNSNCNCAISSNCKELLIDDIYIGCFPYDGFRLSNFQNISLGLLNEQLFVEQWINQTNYTNYFQACNPLQCQYTLPDKNNPMFILTTLLGLYGGLTYFLHLIIGQSLLAYRWWRKKRIQQHVLVISNESATMEIMT
;
A
#
# COMPACT_ATOMS: atom_id res chain seq x y z
N MET A 1 90.44 45.40 27.81
CA MET A 1 89.28 45.18 26.91
C MET A 1 88.11 45.97 27.49
N LYS A 2 87.89 47.19 27.03
CA LYS A 2 87.02 47.56 25.88
C LYS A 2 85.53 47.41 26.16
N VAL A 3 84.90 48.57 26.40
CA VAL A 3 83.59 49.01 25.88
C VAL A 3 82.38 48.16 26.29
N ARG A 4 81.64 48.63 27.31
CA ARG A 4 80.17 48.57 27.35
C ARG A 4 79.62 49.41 28.50
N GLU A 5 79.54 50.72 28.29
CA GLU A 5 78.86 51.64 29.21
C GLU A 5 78.07 52.74 28.46
N ASN A 6 77.58 52.44 27.25
CA ASN A 6 76.94 53.45 26.38
C ASN A 6 75.62 53.04 25.69
N ILE A 7 74.85 52.08 26.24
CA ILE A 7 73.55 51.68 25.60
C ILE A 7 72.44 51.47 26.64
N PHE A 8 72.36 52.28 27.69
CA PHE A 8 71.19 52.24 28.58
C PHE A 8 70.53 53.60 28.86
N ILE A 9 71.08 54.69 28.32
CA ILE A 9 70.52 56.05 28.46
C ILE A 9 69.87 56.56 27.16
N SER A 10 69.93 55.83 26.04
CA SER A 10 69.20 56.23 24.81
C SER A 10 67.74 55.76 24.76
N ILE A 11 67.32 54.81 25.59
CA ILE A 11 65.97 54.21 25.51
C ILE A 11 64.90 55.09 26.18
N ILE A 12 65.27 56.01 27.06
CA ILE A 12 64.31 56.94 27.69
C ILE A 12 64.01 58.17 26.79
N LYS A 13 64.82 58.43 25.75
CA LYS A 13 64.58 59.54 24.80
C LYS A 13 63.73 59.16 23.57
N ASP A 14 63.65 57.87 23.21
CA ASP A 14 62.84 57.41 22.08
C ASP A 14 61.37 57.12 22.41
N ASN A 15 61.02 56.90 23.68
CA ASN A 15 59.61 56.75 24.08
C ASN A 15 58.80 58.05 23.95
N ASN A 16 59.44 59.21 23.97
CA ASN A 16 58.76 60.49 23.72
C ASN A 16 58.51 60.73 22.22
N ASN A 17 59.34 60.22 21.32
CA ASN A 17 59.14 60.38 19.87
C ASN A 17 58.12 59.39 19.29
N VAL A 18 58.01 58.17 19.83
CA VAL A 18 56.94 57.23 19.44
C VAL A 18 55.59 57.75 19.91
N ASN A 19 55.48 58.29 21.13
CA ASN A 19 54.25 58.91 21.61
C ASN A 19 53.88 60.17 20.80
N VAL A 20 54.84 61.00 20.36
CA VAL A 20 54.55 62.18 19.53
C VAL A 20 54.13 61.82 18.10
N LEU A 21 54.68 60.75 17.51
CA LEU A 21 54.23 60.26 16.20
C LEU A 21 52.86 59.57 16.31
N TYR A 22 52.62 58.81 17.37
CA TYR A 22 51.33 58.19 17.65
C TYR A 22 50.25 59.23 17.96
N LEU A 23 50.57 60.29 18.73
CA LEU A 23 49.69 61.45 18.94
C LEU A 23 49.48 62.28 17.68
N GLY A 24 50.49 62.43 16.82
CA GLY A 24 50.38 63.15 15.55
C GLY A 24 49.50 62.42 14.53
N VAL A 25 49.66 61.10 14.40
CA VAL A 25 48.83 60.26 13.52
C VAL A 25 47.43 60.11 14.09
N THR A 26 47.27 59.89 15.40
CA THR A 26 45.93 59.82 16.02
C THR A 26 45.23 61.18 16.01
N ALA A 27 45.91 62.30 16.19
CA ALA A 27 45.32 63.64 16.04
C ALA A 27 44.97 63.94 14.58
N HIS A 28 45.78 63.52 13.61
CA HIS A 28 45.47 63.68 12.19
C HIS A 28 44.29 62.80 11.77
N VAL A 29 44.27 61.53 12.15
CA VAL A 29 43.16 60.60 11.92
C VAL A 29 41.90 61.08 12.64
N HIS A 30 41.99 61.52 13.88
CA HIS A 30 40.86 62.06 14.64
C HIS A 30 40.32 63.34 13.99
N ARG A 31 41.18 64.23 13.48
CA ARG A 31 40.75 65.45 12.79
C ARG A 31 40.12 65.15 11.43
N THR A 32 40.66 64.18 10.70
CA THR A 32 40.13 63.69 9.42
C THR A 32 38.79 62.98 9.60
N ILE A 33 38.63 62.14 10.63
CA ILE A 33 37.36 61.49 11.00
C ILE A 33 36.34 62.52 11.49
N HIS A 34 36.76 63.48 12.31
CA HIS A 34 35.86 64.50 12.85
C HIS A 34 35.29 65.42 11.77
N ASN A 35 36.10 65.74 10.74
CA ASN A 35 35.72 66.57 9.60
C ASN A 35 35.31 65.74 8.37
N PHE A 36 35.15 64.43 8.52
CA PHE A 36 34.78 63.56 7.40
C PHE A 36 33.36 63.87 6.95
N ASN A 37 33.23 64.21 5.68
CA ASN A 37 31.96 64.57 5.08
C ASN A 37 31.82 63.88 3.71
N LEU A 38 31.00 62.83 3.64
CA LEU A 38 30.61 62.17 2.39
C LEU A 38 29.78 63.09 1.49
N PHE A 39 29.15 64.13 2.06
CA PHE A 39 28.22 65.03 1.40
C PHE A 39 28.73 66.48 1.46
N PRO A 40 29.80 66.83 0.70
CA PRO A 40 30.40 68.16 0.74
C PRO A 40 29.43 69.25 0.25
N PRO A 41 29.52 70.48 0.79
CA PRO A 41 28.65 71.59 0.38
C PRO A 41 28.98 72.06 -1.04
N ASN A 42 27.95 72.47 -1.79
CA ASN A 42 28.14 72.97 -3.15
C ASN A 42 28.87 74.32 -3.17
N ASN A 43 28.71 75.11 -2.10
CA ASN A 43 29.42 76.36 -1.88
C ASN A 43 30.35 76.22 -0.66
N LYS A 44 31.67 76.31 -0.88
CA LYS A 44 32.69 76.16 0.18
C LYS A 44 32.60 77.23 1.28
N ASN A 45 31.86 78.32 1.05
CA ASN A 45 31.64 79.38 2.04
C ASN A 45 30.36 79.15 2.89
N ASP A 46 29.55 78.15 2.57
CA ASP A 46 28.31 77.83 3.29
C ASP A 46 28.58 76.87 4.46
N LYS A 47 28.91 77.46 5.62
CA LYS A 47 29.16 76.74 6.87
C LYS A 47 27.92 75.99 7.39
N GLU A 48 26.72 76.35 6.96
CA GLU A 48 25.48 75.66 7.33
C GLU A 48 25.36 74.33 6.56
N GLU A 49 25.56 74.37 5.24
CA GLU A 49 25.54 73.20 4.37
C GLU A 49 26.68 72.21 4.70
N GLU A 50 27.86 72.72 5.06
CA GLU A 50 28.97 71.89 5.54
C GLU A 50 28.61 71.09 6.80
N ARG A 51 27.95 71.73 7.78
CA ARG A 51 27.49 71.05 9.01
C ARG A 51 26.41 70.02 8.74
N ILE A 52 25.51 70.27 7.79
CA ILE A 52 24.46 69.32 7.38
C ILE A 52 25.11 68.07 6.78
N GLY A 53 26.10 68.24 5.91
CA GLY A 53 26.84 67.13 5.31
C GLY A 53 27.56 66.25 6.35
N ILE A 54 28.23 66.86 7.33
CA ILE A 54 28.93 66.12 8.39
C ILE A 54 27.94 65.30 9.24
N ILE A 55 26.77 65.86 9.57
CA ILE A 55 25.73 65.14 10.34
C ILE A 55 25.14 63.99 9.53
N ALA A 56 24.83 64.23 8.25
CA ALA A 56 24.32 63.19 7.34
C ALA A 56 25.34 62.05 7.15
N THR A 57 26.64 62.37 7.09
CA THR A 57 27.73 61.40 6.99
C THR A 57 27.81 60.50 8.22
N ARG A 58 27.69 61.07 9.43
CA ARG A 58 27.70 60.29 10.67
C ARG A 58 26.48 59.38 10.79
N LEU A 59 25.32 59.87 10.39
CA LEU A 59 24.08 59.09 10.43
C LEU A 59 24.09 57.98 9.37
N TYR A 60 24.65 58.24 8.18
CA TYR A 60 24.89 57.25 7.14
C TYR A 60 25.77 56.10 7.65
N ILE A 61 26.94 56.42 8.23
CA ILE A 61 27.88 55.42 8.75
C ILE A 61 27.24 54.61 9.89
N PHE A 62 26.49 55.26 10.78
CA PHE A 62 25.81 54.59 11.88
C PHE A 62 24.74 53.59 11.39
N LEU A 63 23.88 54.03 10.46
CA LEU A 63 22.81 53.19 9.92
C LEU A 63 23.36 51.99 9.13
N ILE A 64 24.38 52.20 8.30
CA ILE A 64 24.93 51.10 7.49
C ILE A 64 25.61 50.04 8.36
N VAL A 65 26.33 50.46 9.40
CA VAL A 65 26.99 49.53 10.34
C VAL A 65 25.95 48.73 11.12
N ILE A 66 24.88 49.37 11.62
CA ILE A 66 23.82 48.66 12.36
C ILE A 66 23.11 47.65 11.45
N CYS A 67 22.74 48.04 10.24
CA CYS A 67 22.04 47.13 9.33
C CYS A 67 22.91 45.92 8.95
N LEU A 68 24.22 46.12 8.74
CA LEU A 68 25.15 45.02 8.48
C LEU A 68 25.32 44.09 9.69
N ILE A 69 25.35 44.62 10.92
CA ILE A 69 25.40 43.81 12.14
C ILE A 69 24.12 42.96 12.28
N VAL A 70 22.96 43.56 12.08
CA VAL A 70 21.66 42.86 12.15
C VAL A 70 21.57 41.75 11.11
N LEU A 71 21.99 42.03 9.87
CA LEU A 71 22.02 41.03 8.79
C LEU A 71 23.02 39.90 9.09
N GLY A 72 24.14 40.21 9.76
CA GLY A 72 25.16 39.24 10.16
C GLY A 72 24.67 38.31 11.23
N LEU A 73 24.01 38.85 12.25
CA LEU A 73 23.37 38.07 13.30
C LEU A 73 22.26 37.19 12.71
N TYR A 74 21.42 37.73 11.84
CA TYR A 74 20.35 36.97 11.18
C TYR A 74 20.91 35.79 10.37
N THR A 75 21.91 36.03 9.53
CA THR A 75 22.53 34.97 8.71
C THR A 75 23.29 33.93 9.53
N CYS A 76 23.85 34.30 10.69
CA CYS A 76 24.53 33.35 11.57
C CYS A 76 23.57 32.49 12.42
N LEU A 77 22.41 33.04 12.81
CA LEU A 77 21.47 32.39 13.72
C LEU A 77 20.39 31.57 13.00
N THR A 78 20.14 31.83 11.72
CA THR A 78 19.07 31.14 10.98
C THR A 78 19.57 29.82 10.39
N GLU A 79 18.88 28.73 10.72
CA GLU A 79 19.09 27.41 10.11
C GLU A 79 18.14 27.21 8.93
N HIS A 80 18.61 26.54 7.88
CA HIS A 80 17.81 26.18 6.73
C HIS A 80 17.78 24.66 6.53
N ASN A 81 16.70 24.16 5.94
CA ASN A 81 16.61 22.75 5.56
C ASN A 81 17.30 22.53 4.21
N GLN A 82 18.28 21.62 4.19
CA GLN A 82 18.95 21.19 2.97
C GLN A 82 18.60 19.74 2.67
N THR A 83 18.08 19.47 1.48
CA THR A 83 17.87 18.10 0.99
C THR A 83 19.20 17.57 0.45
N ARG A 84 19.67 16.44 1.00
CA ARG A 84 20.81 15.68 0.49
C ARG A 84 20.31 14.47 -0.28
N SER A 85 21.00 14.12 -1.37
CA SER A 85 20.75 12.93 -2.16
C SER A 85 21.98 12.01 -2.17
N ILE A 86 21.73 10.71 -2.16
CA ILE A 86 22.74 9.67 -2.36
C ILE A 86 22.26 8.81 -3.53
N SER A 87 23.07 8.69 -4.57
CA SER A 87 22.81 7.83 -5.71
C SER A 87 23.09 6.36 -5.37
N SER A 88 22.22 5.47 -5.83
CA SER A 88 22.34 4.00 -5.76
C SER A 88 22.91 3.46 -4.44
N PRO A 89 22.23 3.68 -3.31
CA PRO A 89 22.76 3.27 -2.01
C PRO A 89 22.85 1.75 -1.88
N SER A 90 23.89 1.29 -1.18
CA SER A 90 24.00 -0.10 -0.74
C SER A 90 23.06 -0.39 0.44
N LEU A 91 22.74 -1.68 0.64
CA LEU A 91 21.88 -2.12 1.74
C LEU A 91 22.38 -1.64 3.11
N ASN A 92 23.70 -1.65 3.33
CA ASN A 92 24.29 -1.19 4.60
C ASN A 92 24.18 0.33 4.78
N GLN A 93 24.31 1.11 3.69
CA GLN A 93 24.09 2.56 3.73
C GLN A 93 22.63 2.88 4.03
N PHE A 94 21.68 2.18 3.39
CA PHE A 94 20.26 2.33 3.69
C PHE A 94 19.95 1.98 5.15
N LYS A 95 20.42 0.83 5.65
CA LYS A 95 20.25 0.44 7.06
C LYS A 95 20.77 1.51 8.02
N LYS A 96 21.94 2.09 7.73
CA LYS A 96 22.53 3.17 8.53
C LYS A 96 21.67 4.43 8.51
N LEU A 97 21.23 4.88 7.33
CA LEU A 97 20.38 6.07 7.19
C LEU A 97 19.02 5.88 7.88
N ASN A 98 18.43 4.69 7.72
CA ASN A 98 17.17 4.35 8.36
C ASN A 98 17.30 4.29 9.89
N SER A 99 18.42 3.78 10.41
CA SER A 99 18.69 3.73 11.86
C SER A 99 18.87 5.12 12.50
N MET A 100 19.17 6.15 11.71
CA MET A 100 19.23 7.54 12.18
C MET A 100 17.85 8.20 12.29
N ASN A 101 16.75 7.47 12.03
CA ASN A 101 15.36 7.92 12.12
C ASN A 101 15.09 9.29 11.46
N LEU A 102 15.69 9.52 10.29
CA LEU A 102 15.30 10.63 9.43
C LEU A 102 13.88 10.34 8.94
N SER A 103 12.86 10.90 9.60
CA SER A 103 11.44 10.81 9.20
C SER A 103 11.17 11.31 7.77
N THR A 104 12.18 11.91 7.14
CA THR A 104 12.18 12.44 5.79
C THR A 104 12.98 11.58 4.79
N LEU A 105 13.47 10.40 5.17
CA LEU A 105 14.23 9.53 4.27
C LEU A 105 13.30 8.95 3.20
N ASN A 106 13.57 9.28 1.93
CA ASN A 106 12.80 8.80 0.80
C ASN A 106 13.71 8.09 -0.21
N CYS A 107 13.40 6.85 -0.53
CA CYS A 107 14.22 5.97 -1.37
C CYS A 107 13.36 5.28 -2.43
N PRO A 108 13.03 5.95 -3.55
CA PRO A 108 12.24 5.37 -4.62
C PRO A 108 12.91 4.12 -5.22
N CYS A 109 12.15 3.04 -5.32
CA CYS A 109 12.57 1.80 -6.00
C CYS A 109 12.65 2.04 -7.52
N SER A 110 13.59 1.38 -8.21
CA SER A 110 13.58 1.34 -9.68
C SER A 110 12.56 0.33 -10.21
N ASN A 111 12.31 -0.75 -9.46
CA ASN A 111 11.29 -1.74 -9.77
C ASN A 111 10.20 -1.71 -8.69
N PHE A 112 9.00 -1.29 -9.08
CA PHE A 112 7.90 -1.13 -8.14
C PHE A 112 7.15 -2.43 -7.84
N SER A 113 7.41 -3.52 -8.57
CA SER A 113 6.61 -4.74 -8.49
C SER A 113 7.48 -5.99 -8.58
N MET A 114 7.32 -6.90 -7.63
CA MET A 114 8.21 -8.06 -7.46
C MET A 114 7.42 -9.30 -7.04
N SER A 115 7.62 -10.41 -7.75
CA SER A 115 6.93 -11.66 -7.45
C SER A 115 7.40 -12.28 -6.12
N TYR A 116 6.47 -12.83 -5.34
CA TYR A 116 6.76 -13.48 -4.05
C TYR A 116 7.71 -14.66 -4.17
N SER A 117 7.70 -15.39 -5.29
CA SER A 117 8.66 -16.48 -5.57
C SER A 117 10.13 -16.07 -5.45
N ARG A 118 10.41 -14.77 -5.55
CA ARG A 118 11.76 -14.20 -5.59
C ARG A 118 12.25 -13.66 -4.25
N ILE A 119 11.35 -13.54 -3.27
CA ILE A 119 11.59 -12.91 -1.97
C ILE A 119 11.14 -13.78 -0.80
N MET A 120 10.38 -14.84 -1.05
CA MET A 120 9.89 -15.75 -0.02
C MET A 120 9.89 -17.21 -0.50
N THR A 121 10.17 -18.12 0.42
CA THR A 121 10.03 -19.57 0.23
C THR A 121 9.02 -20.11 1.23
N LEU A 122 8.07 -20.91 0.76
CA LEU A 122 7.01 -21.51 1.56
C LEU A 122 7.04 -23.03 1.37
N SER A 123 6.93 -23.77 2.47
CA SER A 123 6.81 -25.23 2.47
C SER A 123 5.96 -25.70 3.66
N PRO A 124 4.88 -26.46 3.44
CA PRO A 124 4.10 -27.05 4.52
C PRO A 124 4.75 -28.35 5.03
N ARG A 125 4.63 -28.61 6.32
CA ARG A 125 4.88 -29.92 6.92
C ARG A 125 3.53 -30.57 7.26
N TYR A 126 3.27 -31.74 6.67
CA TYR A 126 2.02 -32.46 6.85
C TYR A 126 2.03 -33.33 8.12
N HIS A 127 0.83 -33.68 8.59
CA HIS A 127 0.57 -34.60 9.69
C HIS A 127 1.13 -35.98 9.36
N SER A 128 1.69 -36.65 10.37
CA SER A 128 2.43 -37.91 10.23
C SER A 128 1.63 -38.99 9.48
N ILE A 129 0.31 -39.05 9.71
CA ILE A 129 -0.63 -39.94 9.01
C ILE A 129 -0.48 -39.91 7.49
N CYS A 130 -0.31 -38.72 6.87
CA CYS A 130 -0.27 -38.55 5.42
C CYS A 130 0.98 -39.15 4.75
N SER A 131 1.99 -39.51 5.55
CA SER A 131 3.23 -40.16 5.11
C SER A 131 3.45 -41.53 5.76
N SER A 132 2.46 -42.03 6.49
CA SER A 132 2.58 -43.25 7.28
C SER A 132 2.37 -44.52 6.48
N GLU A 133 2.78 -45.66 7.05
CA GLU A 133 2.58 -47.00 6.49
C GLU A 133 1.08 -47.37 6.38
N TYR A 134 0.20 -46.74 7.17
CA TYR A 134 -1.25 -46.96 7.16
C TYR A 134 -1.93 -46.53 5.85
N LEU A 135 -1.27 -45.76 5.00
CA LEU A 135 -1.80 -45.33 3.70
C LEU A 135 -1.17 -46.09 2.52
N GLN A 136 -0.29 -47.07 2.79
CA GLN A 136 0.36 -47.87 1.78
C GLN A 136 -0.46 -49.12 1.44
N ASP A 137 -0.27 -49.63 0.22
CA ASP A 137 -1.02 -50.78 -0.28
C ASP A 137 -0.76 -52.05 0.57
N ASP A 138 0.40 -52.16 1.21
CA ASP A 138 0.70 -53.27 2.14
C ASP A 138 -0.28 -53.30 3.33
N TRP A 139 -0.61 -52.13 3.92
CA TRP A 139 -1.63 -52.03 4.97
C TRP A 139 -3.03 -52.18 4.41
N LEU A 140 -3.35 -51.56 3.27
CA LEU A 140 -4.71 -51.62 2.70
C LEU A 140 -5.08 -53.02 2.21
N SER A 141 -4.10 -53.80 1.75
CA SER A 141 -4.30 -55.18 1.28
C SER A 141 -4.85 -56.11 2.35
N TYR A 142 -4.63 -55.78 3.63
CA TYR A 142 -5.21 -56.45 4.79
C TYR A 142 -6.73 -56.58 4.66
N PHE A 143 -7.42 -55.49 4.30
CA PHE A 143 -8.88 -55.44 4.25
C PHE A 143 -9.47 -56.10 2.99
N GLY A 144 -8.64 -56.63 2.11
CA GLY A 144 -9.12 -57.34 0.93
C GLY A 144 -10.00 -58.51 1.34
N ARG A 145 -11.26 -58.52 0.89
CA ARG A 145 -12.18 -59.63 1.16
C ARG A 145 -11.69 -60.88 0.44
N VAL A 146 -11.73 -62.00 1.14
CA VAL A 146 -11.66 -63.33 0.52
C VAL A 146 -13.09 -63.69 0.12
N GLU A 147 -13.30 -64.23 -1.08
CA GLU A 147 -14.60 -64.81 -1.44
C GLU A 147 -14.86 -65.98 -0.50
N ILE A 148 -15.64 -65.73 0.55
CA ILE A 148 -16.07 -66.74 1.48
C ILE A 148 -17.37 -67.33 0.92
N ASP A 149 -17.30 -68.61 0.56
CA ASP A 149 -18.39 -69.43 0.03
C ASP A 149 -19.37 -69.81 1.17
N ILE A 150 -20.00 -68.81 1.80
CA ILE A 150 -20.96 -69.02 2.87
C ILE A 150 -22.26 -68.29 2.53
N ASP A 151 -23.23 -69.07 2.04
CA ASP A 151 -24.59 -68.69 1.66
C ASP A 151 -25.45 -68.04 2.78
N SER A 152 -24.89 -67.78 3.98
CA SER A 152 -25.69 -67.46 5.18
C SER A 152 -25.18 -66.34 6.10
N ILE A 153 -23.99 -65.76 5.89
CA ILE A 153 -23.47 -64.71 6.79
C ILE A 153 -23.86 -63.32 6.28
N SER A 154 -24.76 -62.67 7.02
CA SER A 154 -24.96 -61.22 6.88
C SER A 154 -23.80 -60.48 7.56
N PHE A 155 -22.96 -59.82 6.77
CA PHE A 155 -21.82 -59.09 7.30
C PHE A 155 -22.25 -57.83 8.06
N LEU A 156 -21.68 -57.67 9.26
CA LEU A 156 -21.90 -56.47 10.06
C LEU A 156 -21.02 -55.32 9.53
N THR A 157 -21.65 -54.36 8.87
CA THR A 157 -20.94 -53.26 8.19
C THR A 157 -20.25 -52.28 9.13
N ASN A 158 -20.55 -52.35 10.43
CA ASN A 158 -19.88 -51.63 11.52
C ASN A 158 -18.64 -52.36 12.08
N ASP A 159 -18.32 -53.55 11.58
CA ASP A 159 -17.08 -54.24 11.91
C ASP A 159 -15.88 -53.53 11.27
N PHE A 160 -14.82 -53.32 12.06
CA PHE A 160 -13.59 -52.67 11.61
C PHE A 160 -12.94 -53.41 10.43
N ARG A 161 -13.04 -54.74 10.38
CA ARG A 161 -12.49 -55.56 9.30
C ARG A 161 -13.18 -55.32 7.96
N ILE A 162 -14.42 -54.84 8.00
CA ILE A 162 -15.23 -54.53 6.81
C ILE A 162 -15.12 -53.06 6.43
N SER A 163 -15.11 -52.15 7.41
CA SER A 163 -15.16 -50.70 7.20
C SER A 163 -13.79 -50.01 7.20
N GLY A 164 -12.75 -50.68 7.70
CA GLY A 164 -11.42 -50.10 7.87
C GLY A 164 -10.74 -49.70 6.56
N GLN A 165 -10.95 -50.44 5.47
CA GLN A 165 -10.41 -50.06 4.16
C GLN A 165 -10.89 -48.66 3.74
N SER A 166 -12.21 -48.45 3.78
CA SER A 166 -12.83 -47.18 3.40
C SER A 166 -12.36 -46.03 4.29
N PHE A 167 -12.07 -46.29 5.57
CA PHE A 167 -11.50 -45.31 6.48
C PHE A 167 -10.12 -44.84 6.00
N PHE A 168 -9.17 -45.76 5.75
CA PHE A 168 -7.81 -45.39 5.35
C PHE A 168 -7.73 -44.89 3.90
N ASP A 169 -8.54 -45.43 2.99
CA ASP A 169 -8.65 -44.92 1.62
C ASP A 169 -9.11 -43.46 1.62
N LEU A 170 -10.09 -43.12 2.46
CA LEU A 170 -10.54 -41.74 2.57
C LEU A 170 -9.47 -40.82 3.19
N VAL A 171 -8.74 -41.28 4.21
CA VAL A 171 -7.59 -40.52 4.76
C VAL A 171 -6.54 -40.27 3.66
N ARG A 172 -6.21 -41.29 2.88
CA ARG A 172 -5.26 -41.19 1.76
C ARG A 172 -5.70 -40.16 0.73
N ILE A 173 -6.96 -40.23 0.30
CA ILE A 173 -7.53 -39.28 -0.67
C ILE A 173 -7.52 -37.86 -0.09
N LEU A 174 -7.94 -37.66 1.16
CA LEU A 174 -7.96 -36.33 1.75
C LEU A 174 -6.56 -35.73 1.94
N CYS A 175 -5.56 -36.53 2.31
CA CYS A 175 -4.16 -36.10 2.35
C CYS A 175 -3.64 -35.70 0.96
N GLN A 176 -3.95 -36.48 -0.08
CA GLN A 176 -3.57 -36.17 -1.46
C GLN A 176 -4.24 -34.88 -1.94
N THR A 177 -5.55 -34.74 -1.74
CA THR A 177 -6.30 -33.54 -2.11
C THR A 177 -5.79 -32.31 -1.36
N ALA A 178 -5.46 -32.42 -0.06
CA ALA A 178 -4.87 -31.33 0.71
C ALA A 178 -3.51 -30.90 0.14
N ASN A 179 -2.66 -31.86 -0.24
CA ASN A 179 -1.38 -31.59 -0.89
C ASN A 179 -1.56 -30.87 -2.24
N GLU A 180 -2.38 -31.41 -3.13
CA GLU A 180 -2.67 -30.79 -4.43
C GLU A 180 -3.27 -29.40 -4.30
N THR A 181 -4.16 -29.20 -3.31
CA THR A 181 -4.75 -27.89 -3.02
C THR A 181 -3.67 -26.87 -2.66
N ILE A 182 -2.74 -27.25 -1.78
CA ILE A 182 -1.65 -26.36 -1.37
C ILE A 182 -0.69 -26.11 -2.52
N GLU A 183 -0.29 -27.13 -3.29
CA GLU A 183 0.59 -26.96 -4.45
C GLU A 183 0.00 -26.02 -5.50
N ASN A 184 -1.30 -26.14 -5.78
CA ASN A 184 -1.98 -25.24 -6.70
C ASN A 184 -2.06 -23.81 -6.16
N ALA A 185 -2.39 -23.64 -4.88
CA ALA A 185 -2.40 -22.33 -4.24
C ALA A 185 -0.99 -21.70 -4.22
N LEU A 186 0.05 -22.49 -3.96
CA LEU A 186 1.45 -22.05 -3.97
C LEU A 186 1.89 -21.59 -5.36
N LYS A 187 1.43 -22.22 -6.44
CA LYS A 187 1.70 -21.76 -7.81
C LYS A 187 1.14 -20.35 -8.02
N VAL A 188 -0.10 -20.10 -7.59
CA VAL A 188 -0.72 -18.77 -7.67
C VAL A 188 0.04 -17.77 -6.79
N PHE A 189 0.29 -18.10 -5.53
CA PHE A 189 1.03 -17.26 -4.59
C PHE A 189 2.42 -16.87 -5.12
N LYS A 190 3.15 -17.82 -5.72
CA LYS A 190 4.45 -17.54 -6.33
C LYS A 190 4.37 -16.49 -7.43
N THR A 191 3.24 -16.35 -8.13
CA THR A 191 3.02 -15.34 -9.17
C THR A 191 2.50 -14.01 -8.65
N THR A 192 1.91 -13.95 -7.45
CA THR A 192 1.48 -12.68 -6.84
C THR A 192 2.67 -11.76 -6.62
N ARG A 193 2.43 -10.45 -6.60
CA ARG A 193 3.49 -9.45 -6.58
C ARG A 193 3.35 -8.51 -5.39
N LEU A 194 4.45 -8.30 -4.67
CA LEU A 194 4.62 -7.21 -3.74
C LEU A 194 4.87 -5.91 -4.53
N VAL A 195 4.12 -4.85 -4.22
CA VAL A 195 4.22 -3.55 -4.88
C VAL A 195 4.74 -2.49 -3.90
N THR A 196 5.88 -1.87 -4.21
CA THR A 196 6.51 -0.86 -3.34
C THR A 196 7.07 0.30 -4.17
N VAL A 197 6.56 1.51 -3.93
CA VAL A 197 7.08 2.72 -4.59
C VAL A 197 8.41 3.16 -3.97
N ASN A 198 8.47 3.11 -2.65
CA ASN A 198 9.67 3.40 -1.86
C ASN A 198 10.19 2.12 -1.20
N THR A 199 11.49 2.12 -0.91
CA THR A 199 12.15 1.00 -0.24
C THR A 199 11.56 0.80 1.15
N LEU A 200 11.01 -0.37 1.42
CA LEU A 200 10.51 -0.74 2.74
C LEU A 200 11.65 -0.90 3.73
N THR A 201 11.40 -0.52 4.98
CA THR A 201 12.27 -0.90 6.11
C THR A 201 12.18 -2.40 6.35
N LEU A 202 13.16 -2.97 7.07
CA LEU A 202 13.17 -4.39 7.42
C LEU A 202 11.88 -4.81 8.14
N ASN A 203 11.42 -3.99 9.09
CA ASN A 203 10.19 -4.26 9.85
C ASN A 203 8.96 -4.18 8.96
N GLN A 204 8.84 -3.15 8.11
CA GLN A 204 7.73 -3.04 7.16
C GLN A 204 7.70 -4.24 6.21
N PHE A 205 8.84 -4.62 5.62
CA PHE A 205 8.92 -5.80 4.76
C PHE A 205 8.45 -7.07 5.46
N HIS A 206 8.86 -7.30 6.71
CA HIS A 206 8.39 -8.46 7.48
C HIS A 206 6.88 -8.40 7.77
N ILE A 207 6.34 -7.23 8.08
CA ILE A 207 4.90 -7.03 8.28
C ILE A 207 4.16 -7.36 6.98
N GLU A 208 4.52 -6.73 5.87
CA GLU A 208 3.88 -6.93 4.55
C GLU A 208 3.91 -8.40 4.12
N THR A 209 5.08 -9.05 4.20
CA THR A 209 5.23 -10.44 3.80
C THR A 209 4.48 -11.42 4.71
N ASN A 210 4.44 -11.18 6.02
CA ASN A 210 3.69 -12.01 6.95
C ASN A 210 2.18 -11.83 6.81
N THR A 211 1.70 -10.60 6.60
CA THR A 211 0.28 -10.34 6.34
C THR A 211 -0.19 -11.10 5.10
N HIS A 212 0.53 -10.96 3.97
CA HIS A 212 0.15 -11.65 2.74
C HIS A 212 0.27 -13.18 2.85
N PHE A 213 1.24 -13.66 3.64
CA PHE A 213 1.36 -15.09 3.95
C PHE A 213 0.17 -15.62 4.76
N GLN A 214 -0.30 -14.89 5.78
CA GLN A 214 -1.47 -15.25 6.57
C GLN A 214 -2.74 -15.27 5.71
N GLU A 215 -2.90 -14.31 4.80
CA GLU A 215 -4.01 -14.28 3.84
C GLU A 215 -3.99 -15.51 2.93
N PHE A 216 -2.82 -15.84 2.36
CA PHE A 216 -2.63 -17.03 1.56
C PHE A 216 -3.03 -18.31 2.32
N GLN A 217 -2.55 -18.47 3.56
CA GLN A 217 -2.88 -19.63 4.40
C GLN A 217 -4.39 -19.74 4.62
N GLN A 218 -5.03 -18.63 5.02
CA GLN A 218 -6.46 -18.63 5.31
C GLN A 218 -7.31 -18.90 4.07
N GLN A 219 -6.98 -18.31 2.92
CA GLN A 219 -7.70 -18.52 1.67
C GLN A 219 -7.58 -19.97 1.20
N THR A 220 -6.39 -20.56 1.32
CA THR A 220 -6.14 -21.96 0.92
C THR A 220 -6.94 -22.92 1.80
N ILE A 221 -6.92 -22.72 3.13
CA ILE A 221 -7.71 -23.52 4.08
C ILE A 221 -9.20 -23.40 3.80
N ASN A 222 -9.71 -22.18 3.64
CA ASN A 222 -11.13 -21.95 3.40
C ASN A 222 -11.58 -22.62 2.10
N SER A 223 -10.84 -22.45 1.01
CA SER A 223 -11.19 -23.06 -0.29
C SER A 223 -11.29 -24.59 -0.21
N PHE A 224 -10.43 -25.23 0.60
CA PHE A 224 -10.49 -26.67 0.81
C PHE A 224 -11.68 -27.10 1.65
N ILE A 225 -11.93 -26.40 2.77
CA ILE A 225 -13.07 -26.67 3.63
C ILE A 225 -14.38 -26.48 2.85
N ASP A 226 -14.50 -25.40 2.08
CA ASP A 226 -15.69 -25.08 1.29
C ASP A 226 -15.97 -26.19 0.26
N LEU A 227 -14.93 -26.69 -0.42
CA LEU A 227 -15.06 -27.80 -1.37
C LEU A 227 -15.56 -29.09 -0.70
N ILE A 228 -15.03 -29.45 0.47
CA ILE A 228 -15.41 -30.69 1.13
C ILE A 228 -16.76 -30.56 1.84
N GLN A 229 -17.07 -29.41 2.43
CA GLN A 229 -18.40 -29.12 2.97
C GLN A 229 -19.46 -29.17 1.88
N LEU A 230 -19.14 -28.70 0.69
CA LEU A 230 -19.98 -28.87 -0.48
C LEU A 230 -20.20 -30.36 -0.75
N VAL A 231 -19.15 -31.16 -0.96
CA VAL A 231 -19.27 -32.62 -1.21
C VAL A 231 -20.12 -33.31 -0.14
N ARG A 232 -19.86 -33.03 1.14
CA ARG A 232 -20.64 -33.58 2.26
C ARG A 232 -22.11 -33.18 2.20
N SER A 233 -22.38 -31.89 1.94
CA SER A 233 -23.73 -31.38 1.80
C SER A 233 -24.46 -32.09 0.67
N LEU A 234 -23.80 -32.38 -0.45
CA LEU A 234 -24.41 -33.07 -1.59
C LEU A 234 -24.78 -34.52 -1.31
N ILE A 235 -23.84 -35.27 -0.71
CA ILE A 235 -24.07 -36.66 -0.32
C ILE A 235 -25.30 -36.72 0.60
N GLN A 236 -25.38 -35.78 1.54
CA GLN A 236 -26.46 -35.70 2.51
C GLN A 236 -27.78 -35.24 1.91
N THR A 237 -27.76 -34.24 1.02
CA THR A 237 -28.98 -33.69 0.43
C THR A 237 -29.60 -34.65 -0.55
N ASN A 238 -28.79 -35.36 -1.33
CA ASN A 238 -29.27 -36.39 -2.25
C ASN A 238 -29.54 -37.72 -1.55
N GLN A 239 -29.24 -37.86 -0.25
CA GLN A 239 -29.46 -39.06 0.55
C GLN A 239 -28.91 -40.31 -0.15
N LEU A 240 -27.69 -40.24 -0.67
CA LEU A 240 -27.10 -41.30 -1.49
C LEU A 240 -26.98 -42.60 -0.69
N ALA A 241 -27.36 -43.73 -1.27
CA ALA A 241 -27.21 -45.03 -0.62
C ALA A 241 -25.74 -45.46 -0.71
N GLU A 242 -25.09 -45.64 0.44
CA GLU A 242 -23.69 -46.07 0.51
C GLU A 242 -23.53 -47.58 0.31
N GLU A 243 -22.44 -48.00 -0.33
CA GLU A 243 -22.16 -49.41 -0.64
C GLU A 243 -22.03 -50.28 0.63
N LEU A 244 -21.54 -49.70 1.73
CA LEU A 244 -21.47 -50.37 3.04
C LEU A 244 -22.76 -50.23 3.85
N TRP A 245 -23.83 -49.70 3.27
CA TRP A 245 -25.15 -49.61 3.89
C TRP A 245 -25.11 -48.92 5.26
N THR A 246 -24.18 -47.98 5.47
CA THR A 246 -23.96 -47.34 6.78
C THR A 246 -25.04 -46.33 7.12
N ASN A 247 -25.66 -45.74 6.09
CA ASN A 247 -26.79 -44.82 6.21
C ASN A 247 -28.16 -45.45 5.88
N VAL A 248 -28.17 -46.60 5.20
CA VAL A 248 -29.40 -47.27 4.74
C VAL A 248 -29.44 -48.75 5.15
N GLY A 249 -30.63 -49.32 5.25
CA GLY A 249 -30.85 -50.75 5.41
C GLY A 249 -31.69 -51.29 4.24
N PRO A 250 -31.37 -52.50 3.73
CA PRO A 250 -32.20 -53.16 2.72
C PRO A 250 -33.59 -53.46 3.27
N LEU A 251 -34.63 -53.28 2.46
CA LEU A 251 -36.00 -53.67 2.76
C LEU A 251 -36.60 -54.38 1.55
N SER A 252 -37.00 -55.65 1.74
CA SER A 252 -37.76 -56.41 0.75
C SER A 252 -39.25 -56.19 0.96
N ILE A 253 -39.96 -55.73 -0.07
CA ILE A 253 -41.40 -55.47 -0.03
C ILE A 253 -42.08 -56.39 -1.04
N TYR A 254 -42.97 -57.26 -0.55
CA TYR A 254 -43.78 -58.13 -1.40
C TYR A 254 -45.06 -57.41 -1.81
N ASP A 255 -45.30 -57.29 -3.12
CA ASP A 255 -46.54 -56.76 -3.66
C ASP A 255 -47.52 -57.90 -3.93
N ASN A 256 -48.59 -57.95 -3.13
CA ASN A 256 -49.65 -58.95 -3.24
C ASN A 256 -50.41 -58.91 -4.58
N GLN A 257 -50.40 -57.78 -5.30
CA GLN A 257 -51.11 -57.63 -6.57
C GLN A 257 -50.27 -58.12 -7.75
N THR A 258 -48.98 -57.76 -7.77
CA THR A 258 -48.07 -58.17 -8.85
C THR A 258 -47.36 -59.50 -8.57
N LEU A 259 -47.50 -60.04 -7.35
CA LEU A 259 -46.82 -61.25 -6.85
C LEU A 259 -45.30 -61.17 -7.00
N LYS A 260 -44.75 -59.96 -6.92
CA LYS A 260 -43.33 -59.68 -7.09
C LYS A 260 -42.73 -59.11 -5.81
N TRP A 261 -41.47 -59.47 -5.57
CA TRP A 261 -40.65 -58.81 -4.57
C TRP A 261 -40.01 -57.56 -5.18
N SER A 262 -40.12 -56.46 -4.45
CA SER A 262 -39.44 -55.20 -4.75
C SER A 262 -38.45 -54.87 -3.66
N PHE A 263 -37.44 -54.09 -4.01
CA PHE A 263 -36.40 -53.68 -3.08
C PHE A 263 -36.47 -52.18 -2.84
N ALA A 264 -36.42 -51.81 -1.56
CA ALA A 264 -36.37 -50.44 -1.10
C ALA A 264 -35.28 -50.28 -0.04
N PHE A 265 -34.97 -49.04 0.29
CA PHE A 265 -34.13 -48.73 1.43
C PHE A 265 -34.95 -48.13 2.56
N ARG A 266 -34.53 -48.42 3.79
CA ARG A 266 -34.95 -47.67 4.98
C ARG A 266 -33.74 -46.92 5.55
N PRO A 267 -33.93 -45.73 6.14
CA PRO A 267 -32.84 -45.06 6.83
C PRO A 267 -32.30 -45.93 7.96
N ARG A 268 -30.99 -45.89 8.20
CA ARG A 268 -30.39 -46.57 9.35
C ARG A 268 -30.56 -45.74 10.61
N ASP A 269 -31.01 -46.42 11.66
CA ASP A 269 -31.17 -45.86 13.01
C ASP A 269 -30.05 -46.34 13.95
N PHE A 270 -29.67 -45.46 14.85
CA PHE A 270 -28.66 -45.65 15.89
C PHE A 270 -29.33 -45.61 17.28
N TYR A 271 -28.87 -46.47 18.19
CA TYR A 271 -29.33 -46.61 19.57
C TYR A 271 -30.85 -46.67 19.72
N LYS A 272 -31.49 -47.69 19.13
CA LYS A 272 -32.95 -47.91 19.20
C LYS A 272 -33.76 -46.67 18.77
N ASN A 273 -33.41 -46.08 17.64
CA ASN A 273 -34.11 -44.95 16.99
C ASN A 273 -33.93 -43.60 17.69
N SER A 274 -32.92 -43.43 18.55
CA SER A 274 -32.60 -42.11 19.12
C SER A 274 -31.91 -41.19 18.11
N CYS A 275 -31.27 -41.74 17.08
CA CYS A 275 -30.65 -40.97 15.99
C CYS A 275 -30.83 -41.69 14.66
N SER A 276 -31.37 -41.02 13.64
CA SER A 276 -31.58 -41.58 12.30
C SER A 276 -30.76 -40.85 11.25
N CYS A 277 -30.16 -41.59 10.31
CA CYS A 277 -29.45 -40.98 9.19
C CYS A 277 -30.34 -40.18 8.24
N ALA A 278 -31.65 -40.45 8.23
CA ALA A 278 -32.62 -39.60 7.55
C ALA A 278 -32.64 -38.17 8.12
N TYR A 279 -32.50 -38.05 9.45
CA TYR A 279 -32.70 -36.79 10.16
C TYR A 279 -31.40 -36.06 10.49
N SER A 280 -30.34 -36.79 10.82
CA SER A 280 -29.04 -36.23 11.24
C SER A 280 -27.88 -37.01 10.66
N ASN A 281 -26.85 -36.30 10.19
CA ASN A 281 -25.55 -36.83 9.79
C ASN A 281 -24.58 -37.00 10.97
N GLN A 282 -24.93 -36.45 12.15
CA GLN A 282 -24.11 -36.54 13.37
C GLN A 282 -24.33 -37.86 14.12
N CYS A 283 -25.21 -38.73 13.63
CA CYS A 283 -25.40 -40.05 14.21
C CYS A 283 -24.11 -40.84 14.09
N SER A 284 -23.59 -41.31 15.22
CA SER A 284 -22.37 -42.10 15.27
C SER A 284 -22.42 -43.21 16.32
N ARG A 285 -21.67 -44.29 16.11
CA ARG A 285 -21.43 -45.34 17.11
C ARG A 285 -20.00 -45.86 17.08
N PRO A 286 -19.51 -46.47 18.16
CA PRO A 286 -18.15 -47.03 18.18
C PRO A 286 -17.93 -48.10 17.11
N VAL A 287 -16.76 -48.06 16.48
CA VAL A 287 -16.27 -49.11 15.58
C VAL A 287 -15.47 -50.13 16.39
N GLY A 288 -15.52 -51.39 15.95
CA GLY A 288 -14.82 -52.47 16.62
C GLY A 288 -15.00 -53.81 15.93
N PHE A 289 -14.66 -54.88 16.64
CA PHE A 289 -14.87 -56.25 16.18
C PHE A 289 -16.23 -56.75 16.68
N TYR A 290 -17.03 -57.29 15.78
CA TYR A 290 -18.35 -57.86 16.08
C TYR A 290 -18.38 -59.35 15.72
N PHE A 291 -19.11 -60.14 16.50
CA PHE A 291 -19.48 -61.50 16.12
C PHE A 291 -20.34 -61.44 14.85
N GLN A 292 -19.95 -62.16 13.80
CA GLN A 292 -20.68 -62.14 12.53
C GLN A 292 -21.95 -62.99 12.65
N GLY A 293 -23.02 -62.61 11.94
CA GLY A 293 -24.32 -63.28 12.04
C GLY A 293 -25.16 -62.92 13.27
N ASP A 294 -24.62 -62.16 14.23
CA ASP A 294 -25.39 -61.57 15.33
C ASP A 294 -26.28 -60.40 14.85
N ARG A 295 -27.35 -60.11 15.60
CA ARG A 295 -28.10 -58.85 15.39
C ARG A 295 -27.19 -57.66 15.69
N ILE A 296 -27.35 -56.57 14.91
CA ILE A 296 -26.61 -55.32 15.12
C ILE A 296 -26.76 -54.87 16.58
N ARG A 297 -25.69 -55.02 17.36
CA ARG A 297 -25.59 -54.49 18.73
C ARG A 297 -25.24 -53.01 18.69
N ASP A 298 -25.60 -52.30 19.76
CA ASP A 298 -25.25 -50.88 19.94
C ASP A 298 -23.75 -50.69 20.22
N GLN A 299 -23.07 -51.72 20.72
CA GLN A 299 -21.63 -51.70 21.00
C GLN A 299 -20.92 -52.93 20.40
N PRO A 300 -19.65 -52.78 19.97
CA PRO A 300 -18.81 -53.89 19.52
C PRO A 300 -18.42 -54.80 20.69
N ASN A 301 -18.00 -56.03 20.35
CA ASN A 301 -17.42 -56.94 21.33
C ASN A 301 -16.04 -56.46 21.79
N ILE A 302 -15.28 -55.89 20.86
CA ILE A 302 -13.99 -55.25 21.12
C ILE A 302 -13.99 -53.89 20.44
N THR A 303 -14.02 -52.82 21.22
CA THR A 303 -14.00 -51.44 20.71
C THR A 303 -12.61 -51.05 20.24
N VAL A 304 -12.51 -50.36 19.09
CA VAL A 304 -11.29 -49.68 18.68
C VAL A 304 -11.33 -48.23 19.19
N PRO A 305 -10.46 -47.85 20.13
CA PRO A 305 -10.39 -46.49 20.67
C PRO A 305 -10.31 -45.41 19.59
N GLY A 306 -11.14 -44.38 19.71
CA GLY A 306 -11.12 -43.21 18.83
C GLY A 306 -11.86 -43.37 17.50
N LEU A 307 -12.21 -44.59 17.08
CA LEU A 307 -12.91 -44.79 15.81
C LEU A 307 -14.42 -44.90 15.98
N VAL A 308 -15.16 -44.18 15.13
CA VAL A 308 -16.62 -44.19 15.09
C VAL A 308 -17.13 -44.38 13.67
N LEU A 309 -18.31 -45.00 13.57
CA LEU A 309 -19.07 -45.16 12.35
C LEU A 309 -20.20 -44.14 12.36
N GLY A 310 -20.23 -43.28 11.35
CA GLY A 310 -21.30 -42.35 11.08
C GLY A 310 -22.25 -42.84 9.97
N CYS A 311 -23.16 -41.97 9.55
CA CYS A 311 -24.05 -42.25 8.42
C CYS A 311 -23.26 -42.44 7.11
N TYR A 312 -22.31 -41.53 6.85
CA TYR A 312 -21.49 -41.56 5.64
C TYR A 312 -20.02 -41.82 6.01
N PRO A 313 -19.20 -42.41 5.11
CA PRO A 313 -17.79 -42.68 5.37
C PRO A 313 -17.00 -41.42 5.79
N ILE A 314 -17.28 -40.28 5.15
CA ILE A 314 -16.66 -38.99 5.49
C ILE A 314 -17.06 -38.48 6.87
N ASP A 315 -18.31 -38.67 7.28
CA ASP A 315 -18.76 -38.29 8.61
C ASP A 315 -18.15 -39.23 9.67
N SER A 316 -18.01 -40.53 9.35
CA SER A 316 -17.31 -41.52 10.18
C SER A 316 -15.87 -41.11 10.44
N LEU A 317 -15.15 -40.72 9.37
CA LEU A 317 -13.77 -40.27 9.47
C LEU A 317 -13.64 -38.99 10.31
N LEU A 318 -14.42 -37.96 9.98
CA LEU A 318 -14.28 -36.65 10.62
C LEU A 318 -14.67 -36.66 12.10
N LEU A 319 -15.61 -37.52 12.52
CA LEU A 319 -15.98 -37.73 13.92
C LEU A 319 -15.00 -38.64 14.68
N SER A 320 -14.10 -39.33 13.98
CA SER A 320 -13.09 -40.20 14.60
C SER A 320 -11.85 -39.42 15.02
N THR A 321 -10.97 -40.08 15.77
CA THR A 321 -9.63 -39.61 16.14
C THR A 321 -8.58 -40.63 15.67
N PHE A 322 -7.31 -40.21 15.57
CA PHE A 322 -6.21 -41.15 15.28
C PHE A 322 -5.65 -41.83 16.54
N GLN A 323 -6.36 -41.78 17.67
CA GLN A 323 -5.86 -42.19 18.99
C GLN A 323 -5.24 -43.60 18.98
N CYS A 324 -5.92 -44.58 18.39
CA CYS A 324 -5.42 -45.96 18.33
C CYS A 324 -4.05 -46.08 17.63
N PHE A 325 -3.81 -45.27 16.60
CA PHE A 325 -2.62 -45.38 15.76
C PHE A 325 -1.38 -44.75 16.39
N TYR A 326 -1.52 -44.04 17.51
CA TYR A 326 -0.41 -43.58 18.34
C TYR A 326 -0.04 -44.58 19.45
N ASP A 327 -0.89 -45.58 19.74
CA ASP A 327 -0.72 -46.52 20.84
C ASP A 327 -0.36 -47.93 20.32
N GLU A 328 0.85 -48.37 20.64
CA GLU A 328 1.36 -49.71 20.30
C GLU A 328 0.43 -50.84 20.81
N LYS A 329 -0.19 -50.68 21.98
CA LYS A 329 -1.14 -51.68 22.51
C LYS A 329 -2.40 -51.75 21.67
N CYS A 330 -2.85 -50.61 21.15
CA CYS A 330 -4.04 -50.55 20.32
C CYS A 330 -3.78 -51.14 18.93
N ILE A 331 -2.63 -50.84 18.33
CA ILE A 331 -2.21 -51.48 17.08
C ILE A 331 -2.13 -52.99 17.24
N LYS A 332 -1.53 -53.46 18.34
CA LYS A 332 -1.51 -54.89 18.66
C LYS A 332 -2.92 -55.48 18.80
N LEU A 333 -3.85 -54.76 19.42
CA LEU A 333 -5.26 -55.17 19.48
C LEU A 333 -5.86 -55.34 18.08
N LEU A 334 -5.56 -54.45 17.12
CA LEU A 334 -6.04 -54.60 15.74
C LEU A 334 -5.46 -55.85 15.07
N LEU A 335 -4.15 -56.07 15.23
CA LEU A 335 -3.44 -57.19 14.64
C LEU A 335 -3.86 -58.53 15.26
N ASP A 336 -4.03 -58.60 16.58
CA ASP A 336 -4.41 -59.84 17.28
C ASP A 336 -5.85 -60.28 16.98
N ASN A 337 -6.73 -59.35 16.56
CA ASN A 337 -8.15 -59.61 16.31
C ASN A 337 -8.52 -59.67 14.82
N TYR A 338 -7.53 -59.79 13.93
CA TYR A 338 -7.77 -59.78 12.49
C TYR A 338 -8.70 -60.92 12.02
N ASP A 339 -8.61 -62.11 12.65
CA ASP A 339 -9.45 -63.30 12.42
C ASP A 339 -10.50 -63.51 13.55
N PHE A 340 -11.00 -62.42 14.16
CA PHE A 340 -11.98 -62.51 15.25
C PHE A 340 -13.28 -63.23 14.81
N ASP A 341 -13.67 -64.33 15.47
CA ASP A 341 -14.90 -65.12 15.20
C ASP A 341 -14.96 -65.87 13.85
N VAL A 342 -14.66 -65.18 12.75
CA VAL A 342 -14.66 -65.75 11.39
C VAL A 342 -13.25 -65.69 10.82
N VAL A 343 -12.63 -66.87 10.68
CA VAL A 343 -11.31 -67.03 10.07
C VAL A 343 -11.40 -66.76 8.57
N GLY A 344 -10.48 -65.93 8.06
CA GLY A 344 -10.42 -65.61 6.63
C GLY A 344 -11.42 -64.56 6.16
N LEU A 345 -12.10 -63.84 7.07
CA LEU A 345 -12.97 -62.71 6.74
C LEU A 345 -12.22 -61.64 5.92
N VAL A 346 -10.95 -61.47 6.23
CA VAL A 346 -10.00 -60.55 5.61
C VAL A 346 -8.77 -61.33 5.18
N ARG A 347 -7.94 -60.72 4.32
CA ARG A 347 -6.70 -61.37 3.87
C ARG A 347 -5.74 -61.58 5.04
N PRO A 348 -4.94 -62.68 5.01
CA PRO A 348 -3.89 -62.90 5.99
C PRO A 348 -2.92 -61.72 6.04
N LEU A 349 -2.50 -61.35 7.25
CA LEU A 349 -1.50 -60.31 7.45
C LEU A 349 -0.17 -60.72 6.82
N ASN A 350 0.44 -59.83 6.03
CA ASN A 350 1.79 -60.03 5.54
C ASN A 350 2.83 -59.61 6.60
N ASN A 351 4.10 -59.98 6.39
CA ASN A 351 5.16 -59.71 7.37
C ASN A 351 5.40 -58.21 7.63
N ARG A 352 5.14 -57.33 6.64
CA ARG A 352 5.28 -55.88 6.82
C ARG A 352 4.14 -55.33 7.67
N THR A 353 2.90 -55.73 7.40
CA THR A 353 1.70 -55.33 8.14
C THR A 353 1.81 -55.74 9.62
N PHE A 354 2.40 -56.91 9.90
CA PHE A 354 2.62 -57.38 11.28
C PHE A 354 3.61 -56.52 12.08
N HIS A 355 4.49 -55.79 11.40
CA HIS A 355 5.51 -54.93 12.00
C HIS A 355 5.24 -53.44 11.78
N ILE A 356 3.98 -53.08 11.49
CA ILE A 356 3.59 -51.67 11.31
C ILE A 356 3.87 -50.86 12.57
N LYS A 357 4.37 -49.64 12.37
CA LYS A 357 4.79 -48.77 13.48
C LYS A 357 3.67 -47.81 13.93
N PRO A 358 3.63 -47.45 15.23
CA PRO A 358 2.81 -46.35 15.69
C PRO A 358 3.21 -45.01 15.04
N LEU A 359 2.24 -44.11 14.92
CA LEU A 359 2.48 -42.72 14.51
C LEU A 359 3.34 -41.99 15.55
N GLU A 360 4.18 -41.07 15.09
CA GLU A 360 5.02 -40.25 15.97
C GLU A 360 4.29 -39.00 16.45
N TYR A 361 4.08 -38.87 17.76
CA TYR A 361 3.44 -37.68 18.37
C TYR A 361 4.42 -36.52 18.64
N ARG A 362 5.72 -36.79 18.79
CA ARG A 362 6.70 -35.82 19.35
C ARG A 362 6.75 -34.48 18.59
N ASN A 363 6.45 -34.49 17.30
CA ASN A 363 6.50 -33.30 16.42
C ASN A 363 5.12 -32.87 15.93
N SER A 364 4.04 -33.42 16.49
CA SER A 364 2.65 -33.05 16.15
C SER A 364 2.17 -31.93 17.06
N ARG A 365 1.46 -30.94 16.49
CA ARG A 365 0.72 -29.94 17.29
C ARG A 365 -0.66 -30.44 17.72
N PHE A 366 -1.12 -31.56 17.16
CA PHE A 366 -2.41 -32.16 17.46
C PHE A 366 -2.26 -33.31 18.45
N SER A 367 -3.09 -33.32 19.49
CA SER A 367 -3.12 -34.43 20.46
C SER A 367 -3.62 -35.72 19.79
N PRO A 368 -3.23 -36.92 20.28
CA PRO A 368 -3.77 -38.17 19.75
C PRO A 368 -5.31 -38.28 19.81
N THR A 369 -5.94 -37.57 20.75
CA THR A 369 -7.39 -37.53 20.93
C THR A 369 -8.08 -36.42 20.14
N THR A 370 -7.34 -35.63 19.36
CA THR A 370 -7.91 -34.58 18.51
C THR A 370 -8.79 -35.23 17.43
N GLU A 371 -9.99 -34.68 17.22
CA GLU A 371 -10.89 -35.12 16.15
C GLU A 371 -10.23 -34.89 14.79
N ILE A 372 -10.38 -35.85 13.89
CA ILE A 372 -9.84 -35.75 12.54
C ILE A 372 -10.43 -34.55 11.81
N ASN A 373 -11.67 -34.15 12.12
CA ASN A 373 -12.24 -32.90 11.62
C ASN A 373 -11.37 -31.67 11.90
N GLU A 374 -10.74 -31.57 13.08
CA GLU A 374 -9.88 -30.46 13.43
C GLU A 374 -8.57 -30.49 12.62
N ILE A 375 -7.95 -31.66 12.47
CA ILE A 375 -6.74 -31.86 11.66
C ILE A 375 -7.04 -31.56 10.17
N PHE A 376 -8.16 -32.08 9.68
CA PHE A 376 -8.71 -31.85 8.35
C PHE A 376 -8.97 -30.37 8.09
N SER A 377 -9.53 -29.64 9.06
CA SER A 377 -9.79 -28.18 8.96
C SER A 377 -8.51 -27.34 8.82
N GLN A 378 -7.35 -27.99 8.93
CA GLN A 378 -6.03 -27.38 8.78
C GLN A 378 -5.26 -28.00 7.62
N LEU A 379 -5.93 -28.62 6.64
CA LEU A 379 -5.30 -29.29 5.49
C LEU A 379 -4.33 -30.41 5.88
N PHE A 380 -4.51 -31.02 7.07
CA PHE A 380 -3.52 -31.92 7.67
C PHE A 380 -2.12 -31.28 7.80
N VAL A 381 -2.02 -29.96 7.91
CA VAL A 381 -0.74 -29.25 8.07
C VAL A 381 -0.41 -29.07 9.55
N GLU A 382 0.76 -29.59 9.94
CA GLU A 382 1.36 -29.39 11.26
C GLU A 382 1.95 -27.99 11.37
N GLU A 383 2.69 -27.57 10.35
CA GLU A 383 3.49 -26.36 10.40
C GLU A 383 3.69 -25.79 8.99
N TRP A 384 3.67 -24.47 8.88
CA TRP A 384 4.02 -23.77 7.66
C TRP A 384 5.40 -23.13 7.82
N ILE A 385 6.36 -23.59 7.02
CA ILE A 385 7.72 -23.03 7.01
C ILE A 385 7.73 -21.86 6.04
N ASN A 386 7.88 -20.64 6.55
CA ASN A 386 7.96 -19.41 5.76
C ASN A 386 9.30 -18.68 5.96
N LEU A 387 10.08 -18.56 4.88
CA LEU A 387 11.38 -17.88 4.90
C LEU A 387 11.35 -16.67 3.97
N SER A 388 11.34 -15.47 4.54
CA SER A 388 11.41 -14.20 3.80
C SER A 388 12.85 -13.67 3.72
N ASN A 389 13.24 -13.12 2.57
CA ASN A 389 14.60 -12.65 2.30
C ASN A 389 14.62 -11.15 1.97
N PHE A 390 14.87 -10.34 3.00
CA PHE A 390 14.96 -8.88 2.85
C PHE A 390 16.11 -8.43 1.94
N THR A 391 17.23 -9.17 1.91
CA THR A 391 18.36 -8.84 1.03
C THR A 391 17.95 -8.99 -0.44
N SER A 392 17.30 -10.11 -0.77
CA SER A 392 16.72 -10.32 -2.11
C SER A 392 15.67 -9.27 -2.45
N TYR A 393 14.88 -8.83 -1.47
CA TYR A 393 13.95 -7.70 -1.67
C TYR A 393 14.70 -6.41 -2.05
N TYR A 394 15.63 -5.96 -1.21
CA TYR A 394 16.33 -4.68 -1.38
C TYR A 394 17.09 -4.62 -2.71
N THR A 395 17.80 -5.69 -3.07
CA THR A 395 18.56 -5.76 -4.33
C THR A 395 17.69 -5.64 -5.59
N ARG A 396 16.41 -6.01 -5.50
CA ARG A 396 15.47 -5.96 -6.62
C ARG A 396 14.67 -4.66 -6.67
N CYS A 397 14.30 -4.11 -5.50
CA CYS A 397 13.78 -2.74 -5.41
C CYS A 397 14.81 -1.75 -6.01
N ALA A 398 16.10 -1.99 -5.75
CA ALA A 398 17.23 -1.28 -6.38
C ALA A 398 17.04 0.24 -6.39
N PRO A 399 17.06 0.90 -5.22
CA PRO A 399 16.79 2.33 -5.14
C PRO A 399 17.77 3.13 -5.99
N SER A 400 17.26 3.98 -6.89
CA SER A 400 18.09 4.78 -7.80
C SER A 400 18.77 5.94 -7.09
N GLN A 401 18.04 6.56 -6.15
CA GLN A 401 18.52 7.61 -5.27
C GLN A 401 17.76 7.56 -3.94
N CYS A 402 18.40 7.98 -2.86
CA CYS A 402 17.74 8.26 -1.60
C CYS A 402 17.92 9.73 -1.23
N THR A 403 16.85 10.40 -0.82
CA THR A 403 16.86 11.80 -0.36
C THR A 403 16.51 11.89 1.12
N TYR A 404 17.14 12.82 1.83
CA TYR A 404 16.84 13.13 3.24
C TYR A 404 17.14 14.60 3.53
N THR A 405 16.42 15.22 4.46
CA THR A 405 16.63 16.62 4.83
C THR A 405 17.48 16.72 6.11
N VAL A 406 18.39 17.69 6.12
CA VAL A 406 19.19 18.05 7.29
C VAL A 406 19.15 19.56 7.50
N SER A 407 19.06 20.00 8.76
CA SER A 407 19.12 21.41 9.12
C SER A 407 20.58 21.87 9.18
N LYS A 408 20.94 22.90 8.39
CA LYS A 408 22.30 23.46 8.32
C LYS A 408 22.26 24.99 8.27
N ARG A 409 23.31 25.64 8.77
CA ARG A 409 23.53 27.09 8.67
C ARG A 409 24.05 27.49 7.28
N PHE A 410 23.84 28.76 6.92
CA PHE A 410 24.33 29.33 5.67
C PHE A 410 25.85 29.18 5.53
N ASP A 411 26.30 28.93 4.30
CA ASP A 411 27.73 28.95 3.97
C ASP A 411 28.29 30.37 4.13
N VAL A 412 29.52 30.49 4.62
CA VAL A 412 30.22 31.76 4.81
C VAL A 412 30.32 32.53 3.49
N ALA A 413 30.59 31.83 2.38
CA ALA A 413 30.66 32.46 1.06
C ALA A 413 29.31 33.06 0.63
N TYR A 414 28.23 32.33 0.89
CA TYR A 414 26.87 32.77 0.59
C TYR A 414 26.46 33.97 1.47
N ALA A 415 26.75 33.91 2.77
CA ALA A 415 26.53 35.04 3.69
C ALA A 415 27.29 36.30 3.24
N PHE A 416 28.53 36.15 2.78
CA PHE A 416 29.33 37.26 2.26
C PHE A 416 28.73 37.89 1.00
N THR A 417 28.20 37.08 0.07
CA THR A 417 27.53 37.62 -1.13
C THR A 417 26.26 38.41 -0.81
N ILE A 418 25.47 37.96 0.16
CA ILE A 418 24.28 38.69 0.62
C ILE A 418 24.67 40.04 1.25
N MET A 419 25.73 40.05 2.05
CA MET A 419 26.24 41.26 2.68
C MET A 419 26.68 42.31 1.66
N LEU A 420 27.43 41.90 0.63
CA LEU A 420 27.90 42.81 -0.43
C LEU A 420 26.74 43.38 -1.26
N GLY A 421 25.77 42.53 -1.63
CA GLY A 421 24.59 42.98 -2.38
C GLY A 421 23.74 43.97 -1.57
N PHE A 422 23.56 43.70 -0.28
CA PHE A 422 22.80 44.56 0.61
C PHE A 422 23.51 45.90 0.87
N TYR A 423 24.83 45.87 1.09
CA TYR A 423 25.64 47.09 1.22
C TYR A 423 25.51 48.00 -0.02
N GLY A 424 25.58 47.41 -1.22
CA GLY A 424 25.45 48.15 -2.47
C GLY A 424 24.08 48.82 -2.64
N GLY A 425 23.00 48.08 -2.41
CA GLY A 425 21.64 48.64 -2.51
C GLY A 425 21.32 49.66 -1.42
N LEU A 426 21.71 49.39 -0.18
CA LEU A 426 21.42 50.25 0.97
C LEU A 426 22.19 51.58 0.90
N SER A 427 23.44 51.55 0.42
CA SER A 427 24.26 52.76 0.28
C SER A 427 23.59 53.80 -0.61
N VAL A 428 23.06 53.38 -1.77
CA VAL A 428 22.39 54.27 -2.72
C VAL A 428 21.11 54.88 -2.12
N ILE A 429 20.29 54.06 -1.46
CA ILE A 429 19.03 54.52 -0.87
C ILE A 429 19.30 55.53 0.26
N LEU A 430 20.29 55.25 1.11
CA LEU A 430 20.68 56.14 2.20
C LEU A 430 21.24 57.47 1.66
N GLU A 431 22.05 57.46 0.61
CA GLU A 431 22.56 58.68 -0.03
C GLU A 431 21.43 59.57 -0.58
N ILE A 432 20.40 58.97 -1.18
CA ILE A 432 19.25 59.70 -1.74
C ILE A 432 18.35 60.29 -0.64
N LEU A 433 18.09 59.53 0.43
CA LEU A 433 17.09 59.91 1.45
C LEU A 433 17.67 60.79 2.57
N LEU A 434 18.94 60.63 2.93
CA LEU A 434 19.50 61.29 4.12
C LEU A 434 19.68 62.79 3.96
N LEU A 435 20.17 63.25 2.81
CA LEU A 435 20.38 64.67 2.53
C LEU A 435 19.07 65.50 2.62
N PRO A 436 17.97 65.06 1.96
CA PRO A 436 16.66 65.70 2.10
C PRO A 436 16.10 65.65 3.54
N LEU A 437 16.22 64.50 4.21
CA LEU A 437 15.67 64.30 5.56
C LEU A 437 16.39 65.16 6.61
N VAL A 438 17.72 65.24 6.57
CA VAL A 438 18.51 66.08 7.50
C VAL A 438 18.24 67.57 7.23
N LYS A 439 18.09 67.98 5.95
CA LYS A 439 17.68 69.35 5.60
C LYS A 439 16.28 69.68 6.11
N GLN A 440 15.28 68.81 5.91
CA GLN A 440 13.90 69.04 6.36
C GLN A 440 13.74 69.03 7.89
N THR A 441 14.36 68.07 8.58
CA THR A 441 14.28 67.97 10.05
C THR A 441 14.94 69.16 10.72
N ARG A 442 16.08 69.63 10.21
CA ARG A 442 16.76 70.83 10.72
C ARG A 442 16.01 72.12 10.39
N GLN A 443 15.38 72.23 9.22
CA GLN A 443 14.50 73.37 8.88
C GLN A 443 13.27 73.44 9.80
N ARG A 444 12.68 72.30 10.16
CA ARG A 444 11.59 72.23 11.16
C ARG A 444 12.08 72.59 12.56
N TRP A 445 13.28 72.14 12.94
CA TRP A 445 13.90 72.49 14.23
C TRP A 445 14.25 73.98 14.34
N PHE A 446 14.74 74.61 13.27
CA PHE A 446 14.97 76.05 13.22
C PHE A 446 13.66 76.84 13.28
N LYS A 447 12.61 76.41 12.56
CA LYS A 447 11.27 77.02 12.67
C LYS A 447 10.70 76.95 14.07
N LEU A 448 10.90 75.84 14.80
CA LEU A 448 10.47 75.69 16.20
C LEU A 448 11.30 76.52 17.19
N LYS A 449 12.53 76.91 16.83
CA LYS A 449 13.42 77.71 17.67
C LYS A 449 13.29 79.23 17.44
N THR A 450 12.69 79.64 16.31
CA THR A 450 12.38 81.05 15.99
C THR A 450 11.00 81.51 16.45
N THR A 451 10.14 80.62 16.94
CA THR A 451 8.80 80.97 17.48
C THR A 451 8.83 81.31 18.97
N ASP A 452 9.84 82.06 19.42
CA ASP A 452 9.89 82.56 20.81
C ASP A 452 10.51 83.97 20.92
N ASN A 453 10.59 84.73 19.82
CA ASN A 453 10.85 86.16 19.92
C ASN A 453 10.29 86.98 18.75
N THR A 454 9.44 87.93 19.14
CA THR A 454 9.01 89.17 18.46
C THR A 454 7.96 89.12 17.34
N ASN A 455 6.82 89.72 17.68
CA ASN A 455 5.79 90.31 16.83
C ASN A 455 6.36 91.38 15.90
N THR A 456 5.91 91.40 14.63
CA THR A 456 5.25 92.54 13.96
C THR A 456 4.85 92.15 12.53
N ASP A 457 3.63 92.52 12.16
CA ASP A 457 3.03 92.37 10.83
C ASP A 457 3.79 93.14 9.73
N THR A 458 3.80 92.57 8.52
CA THR A 458 3.29 93.25 7.31
C THR A 458 3.19 92.26 6.15
N THR A 459 2.02 92.25 5.53
CA THR A 459 1.65 91.56 4.30
C THR A 459 2.30 92.20 3.07
N ILE A 460 2.60 91.40 2.03
CA ILE A 460 2.22 91.64 0.63
C ILE A 460 2.63 90.41 -0.21
N ASN A 461 1.67 89.95 -1.00
CA ASN A 461 1.77 88.91 -2.03
C ASN A 461 2.78 89.28 -3.12
N SER A 462 3.60 88.32 -3.54
CA SER A 462 3.83 88.05 -4.97
C SER A 462 4.54 86.71 -5.15
N LEU A 463 3.89 85.82 -5.88
CA LEU A 463 4.50 84.66 -6.54
C LEU A 463 5.57 85.18 -7.51
N PRO A 464 6.81 84.66 -7.49
CA PRO A 464 7.66 84.67 -8.67
C PRO A 464 7.57 83.29 -9.32
N SER A 465 6.74 83.22 -10.35
CA SER A 465 6.87 82.25 -11.43
C SER A 465 8.14 82.56 -12.23
N HIS A 466 9.26 81.92 -11.87
CA HIS A 466 10.39 81.77 -12.79
C HIS A 466 11.29 80.60 -12.37
N CYS A 467 10.94 79.42 -12.85
CA CYS A 467 11.87 78.29 -12.95
C CYS A 467 11.57 77.55 -14.25
N ASN A 468 11.83 78.22 -15.36
CA ASN A 468 12.00 77.61 -16.67
C ASN A 468 13.00 78.47 -17.42
N ASP A 469 14.28 78.35 -17.04
CA ASP A 469 15.36 78.38 -18.03
C ASP A 469 16.67 77.89 -17.40
N LYS A 470 17.38 77.07 -18.19
CA LYS A 470 18.64 76.35 -17.89
C LYS A 470 18.54 75.11 -17.00
N LEU A 471 17.97 74.05 -17.58
CA LEU A 471 18.42 72.68 -17.31
C LEU A 471 19.18 72.11 -18.53
N LYS A 472 20.28 72.77 -18.90
CA LYS A 472 21.31 72.14 -19.76
C LYS A 472 22.33 71.49 -18.84
N PHE A 473 21.96 70.35 -18.25
CA PHE A 473 22.92 69.52 -17.53
C PHE A 473 23.94 68.98 -18.55
N GLN A 474 25.13 69.58 -18.60
CA GLN A 474 26.30 68.83 -19.02
C GLN A 474 26.63 67.87 -17.86
N LEU A 475 25.97 66.71 -17.85
CA LEU A 475 26.29 65.61 -16.94
C LEU A 475 27.72 65.16 -17.25
N ASN A 476 28.62 65.39 -16.29
CA ASN A 476 29.98 64.90 -16.31
C ASN A 476 30.30 64.25 -14.95
N PHE A 477 30.12 62.93 -14.87
CA PHE A 477 30.35 62.13 -13.67
C PHE A 477 31.84 61.92 -13.34
N PHE A 478 32.76 62.30 -14.24
CA PHE A 478 34.20 62.05 -14.09
C PHE A 478 35.03 63.35 -14.06
N LYS A 479 34.48 64.40 -13.43
CA LYS A 479 35.11 65.73 -13.34
C LYS A 479 36.41 65.71 -12.55
N SER A 480 37.50 66.28 -13.08
CA SER A 480 38.75 66.48 -12.34
C SER A 480 38.63 67.60 -11.30
N ASP A 481 39.36 67.51 -10.18
CA ASP A 481 39.41 68.55 -9.15
C ASP A 481 40.88 69.02 -8.92
N PRO A 482 41.25 70.30 -9.16
CA PRO A 482 40.36 71.38 -9.63
C PRO A 482 39.87 71.15 -11.07
N PRO A 483 38.71 71.75 -11.43
CA PRO A 483 38.11 71.61 -12.76
C PRO A 483 39.10 72.03 -13.85
N SER A 484 39.35 71.14 -14.81
CA SER A 484 40.30 71.44 -15.89
C SER A 484 39.78 72.61 -16.72
N THR A 485 40.66 73.56 -17.06
CA THR A 485 40.36 74.67 -17.97
C THR A 485 40.54 74.31 -19.44
N GLU A 486 40.98 73.07 -19.72
CA GLU A 486 41.32 72.61 -21.06
C GLU A 486 40.10 71.94 -21.74
N GLU A 487 39.59 72.56 -22.80
CA GLU A 487 38.35 72.15 -23.50
C GLU A 487 38.38 70.69 -23.99
N LYS A 488 39.56 70.18 -24.38
CA LYS A 488 39.75 68.79 -24.78
C LYS A 488 39.61 67.80 -23.61
N LEU A 489 39.97 68.19 -22.39
CA LEU A 489 39.82 67.33 -21.20
C LEU A 489 38.35 67.25 -20.79
N ILE A 490 37.65 68.38 -20.79
CA ILE A 490 36.21 68.45 -20.50
C ILE A 490 35.42 67.54 -21.46
N ASN A 491 35.76 67.56 -22.75
CA ASN A 491 35.11 66.69 -23.74
C ASN A 491 35.37 65.19 -23.50
N GLN A 492 36.53 64.80 -22.96
CA GLN A 492 36.84 63.41 -22.64
C GLN A 492 36.07 62.91 -21.43
N GLU A 493 35.91 63.74 -20.41
CA GLU A 493 35.13 63.42 -19.21
C GLU A 493 33.63 63.33 -19.53
N ILE A 494 33.12 64.21 -20.41
CA ILE A 494 31.76 64.14 -20.95
C ILE A 494 31.56 62.85 -21.79
N LEU A 495 32.54 62.45 -22.60
CA LEU A 495 32.48 61.22 -23.38
C LEU A 495 32.45 59.98 -22.47
N ALA A 496 33.27 59.94 -21.43
CA ALA A 496 33.28 58.88 -20.44
C ALA A 496 31.96 58.80 -19.66
N THR A 497 31.36 59.96 -19.37
CA THR A 497 30.03 60.05 -18.76
C THR A 497 28.95 59.51 -19.70
N ARG A 498 29.01 59.82 -20.99
CA ARG A 498 28.08 59.26 -22.00
C ARG A 498 28.26 57.76 -22.19
N LEU A 499 29.49 57.26 -22.20
CA LEU A 499 29.80 55.84 -22.29
C LEU A 499 29.29 55.09 -21.05
N TYR A 500 29.51 55.64 -19.86
CA TYR A 500 28.97 55.12 -18.60
C TYR A 500 27.44 55.04 -18.66
N ILE A 501 26.76 56.11 -19.04
CA ILE A 501 25.29 56.14 -19.16
C ILE A 501 24.80 55.13 -20.20
N PHE A 502 25.48 55.01 -21.35
CA PHE A 502 25.10 54.08 -22.41
C PHE A 502 25.23 52.62 -21.97
N VAL A 503 26.39 52.24 -21.41
CA VAL A 503 26.63 50.87 -20.92
C VAL A 503 25.70 50.55 -19.75
N PHE A 504 25.48 51.52 -18.86
CA PHE A 504 24.54 51.39 -17.75
C PHE A 504 23.11 51.14 -18.24
N LEU A 505 22.61 51.94 -19.19
CA LEU A 505 21.27 51.75 -19.79
C LEU A 505 21.16 50.41 -20.51
N LEU A 506 22.20 49.98 -21.22
CA LEU A 506 22.22 48.69 -21.93
C LEU A 506 22.17 47.51 -20.96
N CYS A 507 22.93 47.56 -19.87
CA CYS A 507 22.86 46.58 -18.79
C CYS A 507 21.49 46.58 -18.09
N LEU A 508 20.86 47.75 -17.92
CA LEU A 508 19.55 47.87 -17.30
C LEU A 508 18.44 47.31 -18.21
N ILE A 509 18.52 47.54 -19.52
CA ILE A 509 17.61 46.93 -20.51
C ILE A 509 17.79 45.40 -20.52
N MET A 510 19.02 44.90 -20.53
CA MET A 510 19.30 43.46 -20.47
C MET A 510 18.78 42.83 -19.17
N ALA A 511 18.95 43.52 -18.03
CA ALA A 511 18.39 43.08 -16.75
C ALA A 511 16.85 43.04 -16.79
N ILE A 512 16.19 44.09 -17.32
CA ILE A 512 14.72 44.13 -17.48
C ILE A 512 14.23 43.02 -18.42
N LEU A 513 14.93 42.73 -19.51
CA LEU A 513 14.53 41.65 -20.42
C LEU A 513 14.70 40.27 -19.79
N TYR A 514 15.76 40.08 -18.99
CA TYR A 514 16.03 38.81 -18.29
C TYR A 514 15.11 38.60 -17.09
N SER A 515 14.78 39.64 -16.32
CA SER A 515 13.93 39.59 -15.13
C SER A 515 12.49 40.05 -15.36
N GLY A 516 12.10 40.32 -16.61
CA GLY A 516 10.86 41.02 -16.98
C GLY A 516 9.62 40.13 -17.06
N PRO A 517 8.47 40.71 -17.47
CA PRO A 517 7.16 40.05 -17.47
C PRO A 517 7.01 38.90 -18.49
N PHE A 518 8.03 38.67 -19.31
CA PHE A 518 8.09 37.59 -20.30
C PHE A 518 8.77 36.32 -19.78
N HIS A 519 9.35 36.36 -18.57
CA HIS A 519 9.84 35.17 -17.88
C HIS A 519 8.67 34.55 -17.11
N GLU A 520 8.12 33.45 -17.64
CA GLU A 520 7.13 32.64 -16.94
C GLU A 520 7.88 31.67 -16.01
N ASP A 521 8.03 32.05 -14.74
CA ASP A 521 8.46 31.11 -13.73
C ASP A 521 7.28 30.21 -13.35
N THR A 522 7.42 28.90 -13.58
CA THR A 522 6.46 27.93 -13.06
C THR A 522 6.71 27.75 -11.58
N LYS A 523 5.86 28.34 -10.75
CA LYS A 523 5.97 28.17 -9.31
C LYS A 523 5.29 26.87 -8.90
N ALA A 524 6.09 25.91 -8.43
CA ALA A 524 5.58 24.71 -7.79
C ALA A 524 5.00 25.09 -6.41
N ASN A 525 3.69 24.96 -6.27
CA ASN A 525 3.02 25.07 -4.98
C ASN A 525 3.00 23.68 -4.35
N ILE A 526 3.53 23.59 -3.13
CA ILE A 526 3.56 22.35 -2.34
C ILE A 526 2.59 22.54 -1.17
N ILE A 527 1.63 21.64 -1.05
CA ILE A 527 0.71 21.57 0.09
C ILE A 527 1.12 20.36 0.92
N ILE A 528 1.51 20.60 2.16
CA ILE A 528 1.86 19.55 3.12
C ILE A 528 0.58 19.10 3.83
N SER A 529 0.37 17.79 3.93
CA SER A 529 -0.77 17.14 4.56
C SER A 529 -2.14 17.74 4.16
N PRO A 530 -2.47 17.73 2.85
CA PRO A 530 -3.69 18.34 2.33
C PRO A 530 -4.96 17.68 2.88
N SER A 531 -5.95 18.49 3.23
CA SER A 531 -7.28 18.00 3.61
C SER A 531 -8.07 17.53 2.39
N LEU A 532 -9.03 16.63 2.62
CA LEU A 532 -9.93 16.10 1.59
C LEU A 532 -10.63 17.21 0.79
N GLU A 533 -11.12 18.24 1.48
CA GLU A 533 -11.81 19.36 0.85
C GLU A 533 -10.87 20.17 -0.06
N MET A 534 -9.60 20.29 0.33
CA MET A 534 -8.59 21.03 -0.43
C MET A 534 -8.21 20.30 -1.71
N VAL A 535 -7.97 18.98 -1.65
CA VAL A 535 -7.68 18.14 -2.83
C VAL A 535 -8.86 18.12 -3.78
N ASN A 536 -10.10 18.00 -3.27
CA ASN A 536 -11.30 18.06 -4.11
C ASN A 536 -11.45 19.41 -4.81
N LYS A 537 -11.13 20.53 -4.16
CA LYS A 537 -11.12 21.86 -4.79
C LYS A 537 -10.07 21.95 -5.90
N LEU A 538 -8.89 21.34 -5.72
CA LEU A 538 -7.82 21.33 -6.72
C LEU A 538 -8.18 20.48 -7.94
N HIS A 539 -8.74 19.28 -7.75
CA HIS A 539 -9.23 18.47 -8.86
C HIS A 539 -10.33 19.18 -9.66
N LYS A 540 -11.25 19.90 -9.01
CA LYS A 540 -12.26 20.71 -9.71
C LYS A 540 -11.67 21.82 -10.59
N ARG A 541 -10.44 22.25 -10.34
CA ARG A 541 -9.76 23.27 -11.15
C ARG A 541 -9.07 22.71 -12.40
N ASN A 542 -9.09 21.39 -12.63
CA ASN A 542 -8.51 20.72 -13.80
C ASN A 542 -7.04 21.14 -14.07
N ILE A 543 -6.23 21.17 -13.01
CA ILE A 543 -4.80 21.48 -13.12
C ILE A 543 -4.06 20.24 -13.62
N SER A 544 -3.53 20.28 -14.84
CA SER A 544 -2.86 19.13 -15.48
C SER A 544 -1.60 18.66 -14.76
N SER A 545 -0.93 19.54 -14.02
CA SER A 545 0.29 19.24 -13.26
C SER A 545 0.03 18.80 -11.81
N LEU A 546 -1.23 18.62 -11.40
CA LEU A 546 -1.56 18.24 -10.03
C LEU A 546 -1.14 16.79 -9.78
N SER A 547 -0.23 16.60 -8.83
CA SER A 547 0.20 15.29 -8.33
C SER A 547 0.07 15.28 -6.81
N CYS A 548 -0.64 14.29 -6.31
CA CYS A 548 -0.97 14.03 -4.93
C CYS A 548 -0.70 12.55 -4.64
N PRO A 549 0.58 12.16 -4.53
CA PRO A 549 0.94 10.77 -4.31
C PRO A 549 0.41 10.26 -2.98
N CYS A 550 -0.16 9.05 -2.99
CA CYS A 550 -0.55 8.35 -1.77
C CYS A 550 0.69 7.89 -0.99
N SER A 551 0.65 7.99 0.34
CA SER A 551 1.67 7.35 1.18
C SER A 551 1.47 5.83 1.24
N THR A 552 0.22 5.38 1.18
CA THR A 552 -0.16 3.96 1.06
C THR A 552 -0.72 3.72 -0.34
N VAL A 553 0.00 2.96 -1.16
CA VAL A 553 -0.35 2.75 -2.58
C VAL A 553 -1.28 1.56 -2.78
N ALA A 554 -1.28 0.60 -1.87
CA ALA A 554 -2.14 -0.57 -1.89
C ALA A 554 -3.09 -0.50 -0.69
N ILE A 555 -4.38 -0.26 -0.95
CA ILE A 555 -5.37 -0.03 0.10
C ILE A 555 -6.39 -1.15 0.06
N GLN A 556 -6.48 -1.93 1.13
CA GLN A 556 -7.46 -3.01 1.24
C GLN A 556 -8.90 -2.50 1.10
N TYR A 557 -9.72 -3.24 0.36
CA TYR A 557 -11.13 -2.90 0.12
C TYR A 557 -11.92 -2.78 1.42
N SER A 558 -11.62 -3.62 2.42
CA SER A 558 -12.23 -3.59 3.75
C SER A 558 -12.19 -2.23 4.46
N ASN A 559 -11.22 -1.36 4.12
CA ASN A 559 -11.11 -0.02 4.71
C ASN A 559 -12.24 0.92 4.27
N PHE A 560 -12.76 0.73 3.05
CA PHE A 560 -13.67 1.68 2.42
C PHE A 560 -14.90 1.05 1.75
N LEU A 561 -15.00 -0.28 1.70
CA LEU A 561 -16.06 -1.03 1.07
C LEU A 561 -16.53 -2.18 1.97
N SER A 562 -17.84 -2.26 2.18
CA SER A 562 -18.52 -3.41 2.80
C SER A 562 -19.71 -3.83 1.95
N LEU A 563 -19.91 -5.14 1.79
CA LEU A 563 -20.97 -5.74 1.00
C LEU A 563 -21.76 -6.71 1.86
N THR A 564 -23.01 -6.37 2.18
CA THR A 564 -23.88 -7.21 3.01
C THR A 564 -25.04 -7.77 2.19
N PRO A 565 -25.20 -9.11 2.12
CA PRO A 565 -26.32 -9.71 1.42
C PRO A 565 -27.61 -9.59 2.25
N LYS A 566 -28.72 -9.26 1.60
CA LYS A 566 -30.07 -9.42 2.13
C LYS A 566 -30.65 -10.73 1.60
N TYR A 567 -30.76 -11.73 2.48
CA TYR A 567 -31.29 -13.05 2.13
C TYR A 567 -32.81 -13.05 1.98
N HIS A 568 -33.27 -13.92 1.08
CA HIS A 568 -34.68 -14.23 0.88
C HIS A 568 -35.30 -14.79 2.15
N SER A 569 -36.57 -14.45 2.40
CA SER A 569 -37.31 -14.83 3.61
C SER A 569 -37.30 -16.33 3.92
N ILE A 570 -37.19 -17.16 2.88
CA ILE A 570 -37.12 -18.62 2.97
C ILE A 570 -35.90 -19.14 3.75
N CYS A 571 -34.77 -18.43 3.69
CA CYS A 571 -33.57 -18.78 4.47
C CYS A 571 -33.56 -18.14 5.87
N SER A 572 -34.41 -17.15 6.10
CA SER A 572 -34.52 -16.42 7.37
C SER A 572 -35.46 -17.10 8.37
N ASN A 573 -36.39 -17.93 7.89
CA ASN A 573 -37.46 -18.50 8.72
C ASN A 573 -37.14 -19.94 9.17
N LYS A 574 -36.41 -20.07 10.30
CA LYS A 574 -36.05 -21.38 10.89
C LYS A 574 -37.25 -22.22 11.37
N SER A 575 -38.45 -21.63 11.44
CA SER A 575 -39.67 -22.23 12.00
C SER A 575 -40.38 -23.25 11.09
N LEU A 576 -40.00 -23.34 9.81
CA LEU A 576 -40.62 -24.27 8.85
C LEU A 576 -40.35 -25.76 9.16
N PHE A 577 -39.38 -26.08 10.03
CA PHE A 577 -38.89 -27.44 10.26
C PHE A 577 -39.69 -28.32 11.24
N LEU A 578 -40.54 -27.74 12.10
CA LEU A 578 -40.95 -28.41 13.33
C LEU A 578 -42.38 -28.97 13.35
N ASN A 579 -43.23 -28.66 12.38
CA ASN A 579 -44.67 -28.94 12.48
C ASN A 579 -45.19 -30.18 11.72
N PHE A 580 -44.35 -30.93 11.00
CA PHE A 580 -44.81 -32.02 10.11
C PHE A 580 -44.44 -33.44 10.55
N ILE A 581 -44.16 -33.65 11.85
CA ILE A 581 -43.79 -34.98 12.35
C ILE A 581 -45.06 -35.80 12.64
N ASP A 582 -45.53 -36.54 11.64
CA ASP A 582 -46.16 -37.83 11.88
C ASP A 582 -45.27 -38.92 11.28
N LYS A 583 -44.75 -39.81 12.14
CA LYS A 583 -43.53 -40.63 11.86
C LYS A 583 -43.74 -41.80 10.91
N ASN A 584 -44.92 -41.95 10.30
CA ASN A 584 -45.32 -43.20 9.62
C ASN A 584 -45.77 -43.04 8.14
N ASP A 585 -45.55 -41.89 7.50
CA ASP A 585 -45.89 -41.73 6.08
C ASP A 585 -44.64 -41.46 5.20
N ASN A 586 -44.53 -42.13 4.06
CA ASN A 586 -43.48 -41.89 3.05
C ASN A 586 -43.45 -40.42 2.61
N ILE A 587 -44.61 -39.75 2.56
CA ILE A 587 -44.73 -38.33 2.22
C ILE A 587 -43.96 -37.46 3.23
N SER A 588 -44.02 -37.79 4.53
CA SER A 588 -43.31 -37.04 5.59
C SER A 588 -41.80 -37.09 5.40
N LEU A 589 -41.25 -38.21 4.93
CA LEU A 589 -39.82 -38.40 4.72
C LEU A 589 -39.29 -37.59 3.54
N PHE A 590 -40.04 -37.53 2.43
CA PHE A 590 -39.71 -36.68 1.27
C PHE A 590 -39.76 -35.20 1.63
N LEU A 591 -40.80 -34.76 2.35
CA LEU A 591 -40.91 -33.38 2.82
C LEU A 591 -39.77 -33.00 3.76
N PHE A 592 -39.41 -33.89 4.70
CA PHE A 592 -38.28 -33.66 5.59
C PHE A 592 -36.97 -33.51 4.81
N ALA A 593 -36.70 -34.40 3.86
CA ALA A 593 -35.50 -34.30 3.03
C ALA A 593 -35.48 -33.00 2.22
N HIS A 594 -36.63 -32.56 1.71
CA HIS A 594 -36.78 -31.30 0.99
C HIS A 594 -36.45 -30.08 1.85
N TYR A 595 -37.02 -29.97 3.05
CA TYR A 595 -36.72 -28.86 3.96
C TYR A 595 -35.28 -28.89 4.47
N ARG A 596 -34.76 -30.08 4.79
CA ARG A 596 -33.34 -30.28 5.14
C ARG A 596 -32.42 -29.78 4.04
N LEU A 597 -32.74 -30.08 2.79
CA LEU A 597 -31.99 -29.60 1.63
C LEU A 597 -32.04 -28.07 1.52
N LEU A 598 -33.21 -27.46 1.67
CA LEU A 598 -33.34 -25.99 1.73
C LEU A 598 -32.43 -25.38 2.81
N SER A 599 -32.48 -25.88 4.05
CA SER A 599 -31.64 -25.36 5.14
C SER A 599 -30.15 -25.54 4.85
N THR A 600 -29.77 -26.68 4.28
CA THR A 600 -28.38 -26.98 3.92
C THR A 600 -27.88 -26.02 2.84
N LEU A 601 -28.67 -25.76 1.79
CA LEU A 601 -28.32 -24.82 0.73
C LEU A 601 -28.29 -23.36 1.18
N CYS A 602 -29.19 -22.96 2.09
CA CYS A 602 -29.14 -21.63 2.72
C CYS A 602 -27.84 -21.45 3.51
N ASN A 603 -27.46 -22.45 4.31
CA ASN A 603 -26.22 -22.41 5.09
C ASN A 603 -24.97 -22.41 4.19
N LEU A 604 -24.98 -23.24 3.15
CA LEU A 604 -23.91 -23.29 2.14
C LEU A 604 -23.76 -21.94 1.43
N SER A 605 -24.87 -21.33 1.00
CA SER A 605 -24.86 -20.01 0.35
C SER A 605 -24.30 -18.93 1.28
N ASN A 606 -24.68 -18.96 2.56
CA ASN A 606 -24.16 -18.04 3.57
C ASN A 606 -22.65 -18.21 3.76
N ASN A 607 -22.17 -19.44 3.94
CA ASN A 607 -20.74 -19.71 4.10
C ASN A 607 -19.94 -19.32 2.86
N PHE A 608 -20.45 -19.63 1.67
CA PHE A 608 -19.83 -19.28 0.40
C PHE A 608 -19.71 -17.76 0.22
N ILE A 609 -20.76 -17.01 0.58
CA ILE A 609 -20.73 -15.54 0.56
C ILE A 609 -19.73 -15.00 1.57
N ASN A 610 -19.77 -15.44 2.82
CA ASN A 610 -18.86 -14.94 3.86
C ASN A 610 -17.39 -15.21 3.53
N SER A 611 -17.08 -16.40 2.98
CA SER A 611 -15.74 -16.76 2.52
C SER A 611 -15.29 -15.86 1.36
N SER A 612 -16.16 -15.65 0.38
CA SER A 612 -15.91 -14.81 -0.79
C SER A 612 -15.78 -13.33 -0.44
N GLU A 613 -16.63 -12.80 0.44
CA GLU A 613 -16.59 -11.42 0.93
C GLU A 613 -15.29 -11.16 1.68
N LYS A 614 -14.88 -12.07 2.58
CA LYS A 614 -13.61 -11.95 3.31
C LYS A 614 -12.43 -11.90 2.34
N SER A 615 -12.38 -12.79 1.35
CA SER A 615 -11.33 -12.77 0.32
C SER A 615 -11.36 -11.49 -0.51
N PHE A 616 -12.54 -11.02 -0.91
CA PHE A 616 -12.69 -9.77 -1.64
C PHE A 616 -12.25 -8.56 -0.82
N GLY A 617 -12.59 -8.49 0.46
CA GLY A 617 -12.20 -7.43 1.38
C GLY A 617 -10.68 -7.30 1.58
N THR A 618 -9.94 -8.42 1.49
CA THR A 618 -8.46 -8.42 1.56
C THR A 618 -7.77 -7.93 0.28
N ARG A 619 -8.49 -7.83 -0.84
CA ARG A 619 -7.90 -7.33 -2.08
C ARG A 619 -7.60 -5.84 -1.95
N GLU A 620 -6.58 -5.41 -2.69
CA GLU A 620 -6.08 -4.05 -2.61
C GLU A 620 -6.46 -3.24 -3.85
N LEU A 621 -6.84 -1.98 -3.62
CA LEU A 621 -6.94 -0.97 -4.64
C LEU A 621 -5.56 -0.33 -4.80
N ILE A 622 -4.97 -0.44 -5.98
CA ILE A 622 -3.64 0.11 -6.26
C ILE A 622 -3.79 1.53 -6.81
N THR A 623 -3.47 2.53 -5.98
CA THR A 623 -3.53 3.95 -6.35
C THR A 623 -2.23 4.66 -6.00
N ILE A 624 -1.48 5.03 -7.04
CA ILE A 624 -0.24 5.81 -6.85
C ILE A 624 -0.58 7.26 -6.53
N GLU A 625 -1.69 7.75 -7.07
CA GLU A 625 -2.19 9.12 -6.96
C GLU A 625 -3.59 9.10 -6.32
N THR A 626 -3.95 10.17 -5.59
CA THR A 626 -5.30 10.29 -5.04
C THR A 626 -6.35 10.25 -6.14
N LEU A 627 -7.33 9.34 -6.00
CA LEU A 627 -8.46 9.27 -6.93
C LEU A 627 -9.43 10.41 -6.64
N THR A 628 -10.06 10.94 -7.70
CA THR A 628 -11.17 11.86 -7.53
C THR A 628 -12.40 11.13 -6.98
N TYR A 629 -13.31 11.85 -6.34
CA TYR A 629 -14.57 11.29 -5.85
C TYR A 629 -15.33 10.52 -6.96
N SER A 630 -15.42 11.07 -8.17
CA SER A 630 -16.12 10.39 -9.28
C SER A 630 -15.36 9.15 -9.77
N SER A 631 -14.03 9.26 -9.93
CA SER A 631 -13.20 8.12 -10.37
C SER A 631 -13.28 6.97 -9.39
N PHE A 632 -13.19 7.27 -8.09
CA PHE A 632 -13.36 6.29 -7.02
C PHE A 632 -14.71 5.57 -7.13
N HIS A 633 -15.83 6.29 -7.22
CA HIS A 633 -17.14 5.63 -7.31
C HIS A 633 -17.32 4.81 -8.58
N ILE A 634 -16.80 5.26 -9.72
CA ILE A 634 -16.84 4.49 -10.98
C ILE A 634 -16.07 3.17 -10.81
N GLU A 635 -14.85 3.25 -10.29
CA GLU A 635 -13.98 2.10 -10.10
C GLU A 635 -14.56 1.12 -9.07
N ILE A 636 -15.04 1.61 -7.93
CA ILE A 636 -15.65 0.76 -6.89
C ILE A 636 -16.95 0.10 -7.39
N ASN A 637 -17.81 0.83 -8.11
CA ASN A 637 -19.02 0.23 -8.67
C ASN A 637 -18.70 -0.87 -9.69
N ALA A 638 -17.66 -0.69 -10.50
CA ALA A 638 -17.18 -1.72 -11.41
C ALA A 638 -16.66 -2.95 -10.64
N LEU A 639 -15.86 -2.74 -9.58
CA LEU A 639 -15.35 -3.82 -8.73
C LEU A 639 -16.49 -4.61 -8.05
N ILE A 640 -17.50 -3.93 -7.51
CA ILE A 640 -18.67 -4.57 -6.90
C ILE A 640 -19.44 -5.39 -7.94
N SER A 641 -19.68 -4.83 -9.14
CA SER A 641 -20.40 -5.53 -10.20
C SER A 641 -19.66 -6.79 -10.66
N VAL A 642 -18.34 -6.71 -10.82
CA VAL A 642 -17.49 -7.86 -11.15
C VAL A 642 -17.53 -8.89 -10.03
N PHE A 643 -17.43 -8.48 -8.77
CA PHE A 643 -17.51 -9.39 -7.62
C PHE A 643 -18.84 -10.16 -7.58
N ILE A 644 -19.98 -9.45 -7.67
CA ILE A 644 -21.31 -10.07 -7.64
C ILE A 644 -21.52 -11.01 -8.84
N SER A 645 -21.07 -10.61 -10.03
CA SER A 645 -21.13 -11.47 -11.22
C SER A 645 -20.30 -12.74 -11.03
N GLN A 646 -19.08 -12.59 -10.51
CA GLN A 646 -18.13 -13.67 -10.36
C GLN A 646 -18.58 -14.67 -9.30
N ILE A 647 -19.01 -14.21 -8.13
CA ILE A 647 -19.47 -15.09 -7.05
C ILE A 647 -20.69 -15.92 -7.48
N LEU A 648 -21.64 -15.32 -8.20
CA LEU A 648 -22.80 -16.03 -8.74
C LEU A 648 -22.38 -17.05 -9.81
N SER A 649 -21.45 -16.70 -10.69
CA SER A 649 -20.95 -17.60 -11.73
C SER A 649 -20.18 -18.79 -11.13
N ASP A 650 -19.32 -18.54 -10.14
CA ASP A 650 -18.55 -19.58 -9.45
C ASP A 650 -19.48 -20.54 -8.70
N TYR A 651 -20.49 -20.02 -7.99
CA TYR A 651 -21.49 -20.85 -7.32
C TYR A 651 -22.31 -21.69 -8.31
N ARG A 652 -22.73 -21.12 -9.44
CA ARG A 652 -23.44 -21.87 -10.50
C ARG A 652 -22.58 -22.94 -11.13
N ARG A 653 -21.29 -22.66 -11.38
CA ARG A 653 -20.35 -23.67 -11.90
C ARG A 653 -20.22 -24.83 -10.93
N ILE A 654 -20.14 -24.52 -9.64
CA ILE A 654 -20.16 -25.50 -8.57
C ILE A 654 -21.45 -26.35 -8.64
N LEU A 655 -22.64 -25.73 -8.63
CA LEU A 655 -23.92 -26.46 -8.72
C LEU A 655 -24.07 -27.28 -10.02
N SER A 656 -23.54 -26.81 -11.14
CA SER A 656 -23.60 -27.52 -12.42
C SER A 656 -22.67 -28.74 -12.43
N PHE A 657 -21.46 -28.61 -11.89
CA PHE A 657 -20.56 -29.75 -11.69
C PHE A 657 -21.22 -30.84 -10.84
N ILE A 658 -21.93 -30.41 -9.81
CA ILE A 658 -22.69 -31.28 -8.90
C ILE A 658 -23.79 -32.04 -9.64
N ASP A 659 -24.69 -31.31 -10.30
CA ASP A 659 -25.80 -31.88 -11.05
C ASP A 659 -25.27 -32.88 -12.10
N GLY A 660 -24.23 -32.47 -12.85
CA GLY A 660 -23.54 -33.35 -13.80
C GLY A 660 -22.94 -34.61 -13.18
N SER A 661 -22.33 -34.50 -11.99
CA SER A 661 -21.70 -35.64 -11.31
C SER A 661 -22.70 -36.71 -10.87
N PHE A 662 -23.94 -36.35 -10.55
CA PHE A 662 -24.98 -37.31 -10.18
C PHE A 662 -25.71 -37.91 -11.38
N ASN A 663 -25.89 -37.11 -12.45
CA ASN A 663 -26.56 -37.56 -13.66
C ASN A 663 -25.79 -38.66 -14.41
N VAL A 664 -24.46 -38.68 -14.32
CA VAL A 664 -23.61 -39.67 -15.01
C VAL A 664 -23.45 -40.97 -14.20
N ASN A 665 -23.41 -40.89 -12.87
CA ASN A 665 -22.97 -42.00 -12.03
C ASN A 665 -24.07 -42.99 -11.63
N GLN A 666 -25.34 -42.77 -12.04
CA GLN A 666 -26.47 -43.66 -11.76
C GLN A 666 -26.60 -44.06 -10.27
N LEU A 667 -26.12 -43.21 -9.35
CA LEU A 667 -26.01 -43.52 -7.92
C LEU A 667 -27.38 -43.68 -7.29
N LEU A 668 -27.60 -44.75 -6.52
CA LEU A 668 -28.85 -44.95 -5.80
C LEU A 668 -28.98 -43.94 -4.65
N ASN A 669 -30.21 -43.55 -4.34
CA ASN A 669 -30.51 -42.82 -3.11
C ASN A 669 -31.50 -43.58 -2.24
N LEU A 670 -31.61 -43.16 -0.99
CA LEU A 670 -32.48 -43.71 0.05
C LEU A 670 -33.93 -43.89 -0.41
N PHE A 671 -34.43 -43.01 -1.28
CA PHE A 671 -35.82 -43.03 -1.71
C PHE A 671 -36.08 -43.93 -2.92
N THR A 672 -35.04 -44.45 -3.57
CA THR A 672 -35.15 -45.24 -4.81
C THR A 672 -35.98 -44.55 -5.89
N ASN A 673 -35.95 -43.20 -5.91
CA ASN A 673 -36.74 -42.39 -6.85
C ASN A 673 -36.04 -42.20 -8.21
N ASN A 674 -34.80 -42.63 -8.38
CA ASN A 674 -34.14 -42.67 -9.68
C ASN A 674 -34.12 -44.07 -10.32
N TRP A 675 -34.08 -45.14 -9.52
CA TRP A 675 -34.08 -46.52 -10.00
C TRP A 675 -35.03 -47.40 -9.19
N LYS A 676 -35.82 -48.21 -9.91
CA LYS A 676 -36.64 -49.30 -9.36
C LYS A 676 -35.83 -50.60 -9.41
N MET A 677 -35.86 -51.35 -8.33
CA MET A 677 -35.21 -52.65 -8.22
C MET A 677 -36.26 -53.74 -8.01
N GLU A 678 -36.33 -54.71 -8.92
CA GLU A 678 -37.23 -55.86 -8.87
C GLU A 678 -36.43 -57.15 -8.65
N PHE A 679 -36.92 -58.01 -7.78
CA PHE A 679 -36.43 -59.38 -7.65
C PHE A 679 -37.25 -60.30 -8.54
N THR A 680 -36.57 -61.05 -9.38
CA THR A 680 -37.17 -62.12 -10.17
C THR A 680 -36.40 -63.41 -9.91
N ASP A 681 -37.13 -64.46 -9.55
CA ASP A 681 -36.61 -65.81 -9.52
C ASP A 681 -36.69 -66.38 -10.95
N GLU A 682 -35.55 -66.43 -11.63
CA GLU A 682 -35.43 -67.06 -12.94
C GLU A 682 -34.44 -68.22 -12.84
N ASN A 683 -34.90 -69.45 -13.05
CA ASN A 683 -34.09 -70.67 -13.03
C ASN A 683 -33.29 -70.88 -11.73
N GLU A 684 -33.92 -70.72 -10.56
CA GLU A 684 -33.29 -70.86 -9.23
C GLU A 684 -32.16 -69.85 -8.98
N LYS A 685 -32.07 -68.80 -9.79
CA LYS A 685 -31.15 -67.68 -9.58
C LYS A 685 -31.95 -66.45 -9.19
N ASN A 686 -31.63 -65.90 -8.03
CA ASN A 686 -32.13 -64.61 -7.59
C ASN A 686 -31.52 -63.50 -8.45
N ILE A 687 -32.26 -63.02 -9.44
CA ILE A 687 -31.82 -61.91 -10.31
C ILE A 687 -32.41 -60.60 -9.77
N ILE A 688 -31.54 -59.63 -9.50
CA ILE A 688 -31.94 -58.23 -9.24
C ILE A 688 -31.96 -57.49 -10.57
N ARG A 689 -33.13 -57.04 -10.99
CA ARG A 689 -33.30 -56.21 -12.18
C ARG A 689 -33.47 -54.76 -11.77
N THR A 690 -32.62 -53.88 -12.29
CA THR A 690 -32.68 -52.44 -12.04
C THR A 690 -33.21 -51.72 -13.28
N PHE A 691 -34.29 -50.96 -13.11
CA PHE A 691 -34.88 -50.15 -14.16
C PHE A 691 -34.91 -48.70 -13.73
N PRO A 692 -34.57 -47.75 -14.61
CA PRO A 692 -34.64 -46.35 -14.24
C PRO A 692 -36.12 -45.94 -14.09
N ARG A 693 -36.42 -45.14 -13.06
CA ARG A 693 -37.81 -44.81 -12.70
C ARG A 693 -38.44 -43.97 -13.81
N LYS A 694 -39.65 -44.38 -14.22
CA LYS A 694 -40.53 -43.62 -15.10
C LYS A 694 -41.61 -42.93 -14.27
N PHE A 695 -41.80 -41.63 -14.45
CA PHE A 695 -42.84 -40.88 -13.74
C PHE A 695 -44.16 -40.91 -14.50
N GLN A 696 -45.28 -41.13 -13.80
CA GLN A 696 -46.56 -41.62 -14.38
C GLN A 696 -47.16 -40.72 -15.47
N ASN A 697 -46.89 -39.41 -15.46
CA ASN A 697 -47.49 -38.44 -16.38
C ASN A 697 -46.55 -37.93 -17.49
N SER A 698 -45.41 -38.59 -17.73
CA SER A 698 -44.49 -38.19 -18.80
C SER A 698 -43.73 -39.37 -19.39
N ASN A 699 -43.20 -39.22 -20.61
CA ASN A 699 -42.16 -40.12 -21.13
C ASN A 699 -40.78 -39.86 -20.47
N CYS A 700 -40.76 -39.13 -19.35
CA CYS A 700 -39.53 -38.80 -18.65
C CYS A 700 -39.07 -39.98 -17.81
N ASN A 701 -37.79 -40.30 -17.97
CA ASN A 701 -37.09 -41.38 -17.31
C ASN A 701 -35.78 -40.84 -16.74
N CYS A 702 -35.45 -41.18 -15.49
CA CYS A 702 -34.25 -40.71 -14.79
C CYS A 702 -32.92 -41.14 -15.44
N ALA A 703 -32.92 -42.14 -16.31
CA ALA A 703 -31.74 -42.48 -17.10
C ALA A 703 -31.44 -41.48 -18.24
N ILE A 704 -32.43 -40.67 -18.64
CA ILE A 704 -32.35 -39.81 -19.83
C ILE A 704 -32.40 -38.33 -19.45
N SER A 705 -33.04 -37.97 -18.34
CA SER A 705 -33.22 -36.57 -17.93
C SER A 705 -33.33 -36.43 -16.42
N SER A 706 -32.60 -35.48 -15.84
CA SER A 706 -32.74 -35.05 -14.43
C SER A 706 -33.94 -34.11 -14.21
N ASN A 707 -34.55 -33.62 -15.29
CA ASN A 707 -35.72 -32.74 -15.21
C ASN A 707 -37.03 -33.51 -15.00
N CYS A 708 -36.98 -34.82 -14.78
CA CYS A 708 -38.16 -35.60 -14.48
C CYS A 708 -38.68 -35.25 -13.09
N LYS A 709 -40.00 -35.02 -13.01
CA LYS A 709 -40.65 -34.66 -11.75
C LYS A 709 -42.05 -35.20 -11.63
N GLU A 710 -42.48 -35.37 -10.39
CA GLU A 710 -43.82 -35.78 -9.99
C GLU A 710 -44.26 -34.92 -8.81
N LEU A 711 -45.52 -34.49 -8.81
CA LEU A 711 -46.07 -33.63 -7.78
C LEU A 711 -46.15 -34.39 -6.44
N LEU A 712 -45.58 -33.84 -5.37
CA LEU A 712 -45.71 -34.39 -4.02
C LEU A 712 -46.92 -33.76 -3.31
N ILE A 713 -46.87 -32.44 -3.11
CA ILE A 713 -47.92 -31.63 -2.47
C ILE A 713 -47.72 -30.16 -2.84
N ASP A 714 -48.80 -29.41 -3.03
CA ASP A 714 -48.78 -27.99 -3.41
C ASP A 714 -47.86 -27.72 -4.61
N ASP A 715 -46.80 -26.93 -4.45
CA ASP A 715 -45.77 -26.64 -5.47
C ASP A 715 -44.45 -27.40 -5.23
N ILE A 716 -44.47 -28.43 -4.39
CA ILE A 716 -43.33 -29.29 -4.07
C ILE A 716 -43.36 -30.55 -4.94
N TYR A 717 -42.23 -30.84 -5.58
CA TYR A 717 -42.06 -31.99 -6.47
C TYR A 717 -41.00 -32.96 -5.94
N ILE A 718 -41.17 -34.23 -6.32
CA ILE A 718 -40.14 -35.26 -6.26
C ILE A 718 -39.46 -35.31 -7.64
N GLY A 719 -38.13 -35.35 -7.65
CA GLY A 719 -37.35 -35.56 -8.87
C GLY A 719 -36.61 -36.90 -8.85
N CYS A 720 -35.67 -37.09 -9.79
CA CYS A 720 -34.79 -38.26 -9.82
C CYS A 720 -33.89 -38.31 -8.58
N PHE A 721 -33.35 -37.17 -8.18
CA PHE A 721 -32.74 -36.97 -6.87
C PHE A 721 -33.55 -35.97 -6.03
N PRO A 722 -33.38 -35.97 -4.69
CA PRO A 722 -33.95 -34.93 -3.84
C PRO A 722 -33.61 -33.50 -4.30
N TYR A 723 -32.39 -33.27 -4.80
CA TYR A 723 -32.00 -31.96 -5.36
C TYR A 723 -32.81 -31.57 -6.61
N ASP A 724 -33.10 -32.52 -7.50
CA ASP A 724 -33.95 -32.25 -8.68
C ASP A 724 -35.36 -31.86 -8.25
N GLY A 725 -35.92 -32.60 -7.29
CA GLY A 725 -37.23 -32.28 -6.71
C GLY A 725 -37.26 -30.86 -6.15
N PHE A 726 -36.24 -30.49 -5.37
CA PHE A 726 -36.08 -29.12 -4.86
C PHE A 726 -35.98 -28.08 -5.96
N ARG A 727 -35.03 -28.23 -6.89
CA ARG A 727 -34.79 -27.25 -7.97
C ARG A 727 -36.04 -27.00 -8.81
N LEU A 728 -36.84 -28.05 -9.03
CA LEU A 728 -38.07 -28.02 -9.83
C LEU A 728 -39.31 -27.59 -9.05
N SER A 729 -39.20 -27.40 -7.73
CA SER A 729 -40.25 -26.89 -6.85
C SER A 729 -40.28 -25.38 -6.80
N ASN A 730 -41.44 -24.84 -6.41
CA ASN A 730 -41.64 -23.40 -6.30
C ASN A 730 -41.98 -23.00 -4.86
N PHE A 731 -41.62 -21.76 -4.53
CA PHE A 731 -42.07 -21.06 -3.34
C PHE A 731 -42.57 -19.69 -3.75
N GLN A 732 -43.84 -19.37 -3.46
CA GLN A 732 -44.47 -18.11 -3.86
C GLN A 732 -44.32 -17.81 -5.37
N ASN A 733 -44.56 -18.82 -6.23
CA ASN A 733 -44.39 -18.75 -7.69
C ASN A 733 -42.96 -18.53 -8.22
N ILE A 734 -41.93 -18.58 -7.37
CA ILE A 734 -40.53 -18.53 -7.78
C ILE A 734 -39.92 -19.93 -7.66
N SER A 735 -39.20 -20.38 -8.68
CA SER A 735 -38.45 -21.65 -8.61
C SER A 735 -37.41 -21.59 -7.49
N LEU A 736 -37.40 -22.60 -6.63
CA LEU A 736 -36.38 -22.77 -5.59
C LEU A 736 -34.99 -22.97 -6.19
N GLY A 737 -34.92 -23.57 -7.38
CA GLY A 737 -33.71 -23.66 -8.19
C GLY A 737 -33.13 -22.29 -8.55
N LEU A 738 -33.99 -21.39 -9.04
CA LEU A 738 -33.58 -20.03 -9.40
C LEU A 738 -33.12 -19.23 -8.17
N LEU A 739 -33.82 -19.37 -7.03
CA LEU A 739 -33.40 -18.76 -5.78
C LEU A 739 -32.04 -19.28 -5.32
N ASN A 740 -31.81 -20.58 -5.41
CA ASN A 740 -30.51 -21.18 -5.09
C ASN A 740 -29.41 -20.68 -6.02
N GLU A 741 -29.63 -20.62 -7.34
CA GLU A 741 -28.67 -20.07 -8.32
C GLU A 741 -28.33 -18.58 -8.10
N GLN A 742 -29.09 -17.90 -7.25
CA GLN A 742 -28.87 -16.52 -6.79
C GLN A 742 -28.37 -16.46 -5.33
N LEU A 743 -27.87 -17.57 -4.78
CA LEU A 743 -27.41 -17.70 -3.39
C LEU A 743 -28.49 -17.35 -2.34
N PHE A 744 -29.77 -17.42 -2.74
CA PHE A 744 -30.91 -16.90 -1.98
C PHE A 744 -30.77 -15.41 -1.59
N VAL A 745 -29.99 -14.62 -2.33
CA VAL A 745 -29.82 -13.18 -2.07
C VAL A 745 -30.80 -12.39 -2.92
N GLU A 746 -31.67 -11.62 -2.27
CA GLU A 746 -32.60 -10.70 -2.96
C GLU A 746 -31.90 -9.41 -3.37
N GLN A 747 -31.00 -8.91 -2.52
CA GLN A 747 -30.35 -7.62 -2.71
C GLN A 747 -28.97 -7.61 -2.04
N TRP A 748 -28.00 -7.00 -2.71
CA TRP A 748 -26.71 -6.67 -2.12
C TRP A 748 -26.71 -5.23 -1.62
N ILE A 749 -26.50 -5.04 -0.33
CA ILE A 749 -26.37 -3.71 0.29
C ILE A 749 -24.89 -3.36 0.31
N ASN A 750 -24.51 -2.31 -0.42
CA ASN A 750 -23.15 -1.81 -0.47
C ASN A 750 -22.98 -0.55 0.38
N GLN A 751 -21.88 -0.49 1.12
CA GLN A 751 -21.47 0.68 1.87
C GLN A 751 -20.07 1.08 1.40
N THR A 752 -19.98 2.24 0.75
CA THR A 752 -18.71 2.80 0.25
C THR A 752 -18.39 4.10 0.97
N ASN A 753 -17.15 4.27 1.43
CA ASN A 753 -16.71 5.47 2.14
C ASN A 753 -15.43 6.07 1.51
N TYR A 754 -15.62 7.09 0.67
CA TYR A 754 -14.52 7.82 0.04
C TYR A 754 -13.59 8.51 1.05
N THR A 755 -14.13 8.97 2.19
CA THR A 755 -13.32 9.61 3.23
C THR A 755 -12.35 8.61 3.85
N ASN A 756 -12.79 7.39 4.13
CA ASN A 756 -11.91 6.33 4.64
C ASN A 756 -10.84 5.96 3.62
N TYR A 757 -11.20 5.85 2.33
CA TYR A 757 -10.23 5.64 1.25
C TYR A 757 -9.17 6.75 1.24
N PHE A 758 -9.59 8.02 1.26
CA PHE A 758 -8.67 9.16 1.22
C PHE A 758 -7.76 9.19 2.45
N GLN A 759 -8.29 8.89 3.64
CA GLN A 759 -7.52 8.77 4.87
C GLN A 759 -6.52 7.60 4.83
N ALA A 760 -6.87 6.47 4.20
CA ALA A 760 -5.96 5.35 4.05
C ALA A 760 -4.84 5.63 3.03
N CYS A 761 -5.16 6.31 1.91
CA CYS A 761 -4.18 6.82 0.95
C CYS A 761 -3.22 7.82 1.61
N ASN A 762 -3.72 8.66 2.53
CA ASN A 762 -2.97 9.62 3.33
C ASN A 762 -1.92 10.39 2.50
N PRO A 763 -2.34 11.29 1.59
CA PRO A 763 -1.40 12.08 0.80
C PRO A 763 -0.59 13.00 1.72
N LEU A 764 0.73 12.83 1.77
CA LEU A 764 1.61 13.63 2.63
C LEU A 764 1.97 14.98 2.00
N GLN A 765 2.03 15.04 0.68
CA GLN A 765 2.25 16.27 -0.06
C GLN A 765 1.51 16.24 -1.40
N CYS A 766 0.87 17.34 -1.76
CA CYS A 766 0.38 17.58 -3.11
C CYS A 766 1.20 18.69 -3.75
N GLN A 767 1.60 18.51 -5.00
CA GLN A 767 2.31 19.52 -5.78
C GLN A 767 1.53 19.86 -7.05
N TYR A 768 1.54 21.13 -7.42
CA TYR A 768 1.05 21.58 -8.72
C TYR A 768 1.77 22.85 -9.13
N THR A 769 2.00 23.01 -10.43
CA THR A 769 2.61 24.20 -11.00
C THR A 769 1.53 25.14 -11.54
N LEU A 770 1.61 26.41 -11.17
CA LEU A 770 0.87 27.48 -11.85
C LEU A 770 1.88 28.44 -12.49
N PRO A 771 1.54 29.04 -13.63
CA PRO A 771 2.31 30.16 -14.17
C PRO A 771 2.19 31.33 -13.18
N ASP A 772 3.32 31.74 -12.60
CA ASP A 772 3.39 32.90 -11.70
C ASP A 772 4.13 34.04 -12.43
N LYS A 773 3.54 35.24 -12.42
CA LYS A 773 4.20 36.42 -12.99
C LYS A 773 5.09 37.01 -11.91
N ASN A 774 6.35 37.26 -12.24
CA ASN A 774 7.31 37.84 -11.30
C ASN A 774 6.72 39.08 -10.60
N ASN A 775 6.72 39.04 -9.26
CA ASN A 775 6.16 40.10 -8.42
C ASN A 775 6.86 41.42 -8.77
N PRO A 776 6.14 42.52 -9.06
CA PRO A 776 6.75 43.81 -9.36
C PRO A 776 7.75 44.27 -8.29
N MET A 777 7.55 43.86 -7.02
CA MET A 777 8.48 44.15 -5.93
C MET A 777 9.76 43.31 -5.97
N PHE A 778 9.69 42.06 -6.43
CA PHE A 778 10.88 41.23 -6.68
C PHE A 778 11.69 41.77 -7.85
N ILE A 779 11.00 42.20 -8.92
CA ILE A 779 11.63 42.88 -10.06
C ILE A 779 12.31 44.17 -9.59
N LEU A 780 11.61 45.00 -8.80
CA LEU A 780 12.15 46.26 -8.29
C LEU A 780 13.36 46.05 -7.37
N THR A 781 13.30 45.08 -6.45
CA THR A 781 14.40 44.79 -5.51
C THR A 781 15.61 44.16 -6.21
N THR A 782 15.39 43.29 -7.20
CA THR A 782 16.46 42.72 -8.03
C THR A 782 17.14 43.81 -8.88
N LEU A 783 16.35 44.71 -9.48
CA LEU A 783 16.86 45.87 -10.21
C LEU A 783 17.63 46.84 -9.32
N LEU A 784 17.19 47.09 -8.08
CA LEU A 784 17.90 47.93 -7.10
C LEU A 784 19.21 47.29 -6.62
N GLY A 785 19.24 45.98 -6.41
CA GLY A 785 20.46 45.23 -6.05
C GLY A 785 21.49 45.21 -7.17
N LEU A 786 21.05 44.95 -8.41
CA LEU A 786 21.88 45.06 -9.61
C LEU A 786 22.37 46.50 -9.81
N TYR A 787 21.52 47.51 -9.61
CA TYR A 787 21.89 48.92 -9.70
C TYR A 787 23.06 49.25 -8.77
N GLY A 788 23.01 48.84 -7.50
CA GLY A 788 24.06 49.14 -6.52
C GLY A 788 25.42 48.49 -6.85
N GLY A 789 25.44 47.22 -7.27
CA GLY A 789 26.69 46.54 -7.65
C GLY A 789 27.25 47.02 -9.00
N LEU A 790 26.36 47.23 -9.96
CA LEU A 790 26.70 47.62 -11.33
C LEU A 790 27.24 49.06 -11.38
N THR A 791 26.64 50.00 -10.65
CA THR A 791 27.11 51.39 -10.59
C THR A 791 28.52 51.48 -10.04
N TYR A 792 28.81 50.83 -8.90
CA TYR A 792 30.14 50.85 -8.28
C TYR A 792 31.20 50.22 -9.19
N PHE A 793 30.90 49.06 -9.77
CA PHE A 793 31.82 48.33 -10.65
C PHE A 793 32.12 49.08 -11.94
N LEU A 794 31.11 49.70 -12.58
CA LEU A 794 31.28 50.52 -13.78
C LEU A 794 32.01 51.83 -13.48
N HIS A 795 31.75 52.48 -12.34
CA HIS A 795 32.50 53.67 -11.92
C HIS A 795 33.98 53.35 -11.75
N LEU A 796 34.30 52.20 -11.16
CA LEU A 796 35.66 51.75 -10.91
C LEU A 796 36.36 51.34 -12.22
N ILE A 797 35.72 50.56 -13.09
CA ILE A 797 36.29 50.15 -14.39
C ILE A 797 36.50 51.36 -15.29
N ILE A 798 35.50 52.22 -15.47
CA ILE A 798 35.60 53.37 -16.37
C ILE A 798 36.60 54.39 -15.80
N GLY A 799 36.60 54.63 -14.49
CA GLY A 799 37.59 55.48 -13.83
C GLY A 799 39.04 54.96 -13.96
N GLN A 800 39.26 53.67 -13.72
CA GLN A 800 40.57 53.01 -13.89
C GLN A 800 41.01 53.00 -15.35
N SER A 801 40.08 52.77 -16.29
CA SER A 801 40.34 52.83 -17.73
C SER A 801 40.72 54.24 -18.18
N LEU A 802 40.10 55.27 -17.60
CA LEU A 802 40.39 56.68 -17.88
C LEU A 802 41.77 57.09 -17.32
N LEU A 803 42.15 56.57 -16.14
CA LEU A 803 43.49 56.72 -15.57
C LEU A 803 44.55 55.98 -16.40
N ALA A 804 44.28 54.75 -16.83
CA ALA A 804 45.16 53.97 -17.70
C ALA A 804 45.36 54.64 -19.06
N TYR A 805 44.29 55.19 -19.64
CA TYR A 805 44.35 55.98 -20.89
C TYR A 805 45.16 57.27 -20.70
N ARG A 806 44.96 57.98 -19.58
CA ARG A 806 45.76 59.17 -19.20
C ARG A 806 47.25 58.81 -19.07
N TRP A 807 47.57 57.69 -18.42
CA TRP A 807 48.94 57.19 -18.26
C TRP A 807 49.57 56.81 -19.61
N TRP A 808 48.85 56.07 -20.45
CA TRP A 808 49.31 55.65 -21.78
C TRP A 808 49.59 56.84 -22.70
N ARG A 809 48.73 57.87 -22.67
CA ARG A 809 48.91 59.10 -23.47
C ARG A 809 50.09 59.95 -22.99
N LYS A 810 50.32 60.05 -21.68
CA LYS A 810 51.48 60.77 -21.10
C LYS A 810 52.80 60.13 -21.55
N LYS A 811 52.83 58.79 -21.66
CA LYS A 811 53.96 58.01 -22.20
C LYS A 811 54.17 58.24 -23.70
N ARG A 812 53.09 58.36 -24.48
CA ARG A 812 53.14 58.67 -25.94
C ARG A 812 53.61 60.10 -26.24
N ILE A 813 53.24 61.07 -25.41
CA ILE A 813 53.71 62.46 -25.52
C ILE A 813 55.20 62.54 -25.17
N GLN A 814 55.68 61.80 -24.16
CA GLN A 814 57.12 61.68 -23.89
C GLN A 814 57.89 61.02 -25.05
N GLN A 815 57.31 60.03 -25.73
CA GLN A 815 57.91 59.44 -26.94
C GLN A 815 57.90 60.39 -28.15
N HIS A 816 56.85 61.21 -28.35
CA HIS A 816 56.83 62.19 -29.43
C HIS A 816 57.77 63.38 -29.20
N VAL A 817 57.98 63.81 -27.95
CA VAL A 817 58.98 64.85 -27.62
C VAL A 817 60.41 64.35 -27.88
N LEU A 818 60.69 63.07 -27.67
CA LEU A 818 61.99 62.44 -28.01
C LEU A 818 62.20 62.27 -29.54
N VAL A 819 61.13 62.15 -30.32
CA VAL A 819 61.22 62.08 -31.79
C VAL A 819 61.41 63.48 -32.40
N ILE A 820 60.72 64.50 -31.87
CA ILE A 820 60.85 65.89 -32.35
C ILE A 820 62.20 66.51 -31.95
N SER A 821 62.79 66.13 -30.80
CA SER A 821 64.16 66.56 -30.45
C SER A 821 65.26 65.93 -31.31
N ASN A 822 64.97 64.82 -32.01
CA ASN A 822 65.91 64.21 -32.95
C ASN A 822 65.79 64.77 -34.37
N GLU A 823 64.62 65.32 -34.78
CA GLU A 823 64.46 65.96 -36.09
C GLU A 823 64.98 67.42 -36.11
N SER A 824 65.04 68.12 -34.98
CA SER A 824 65.66 69.45 -34.90
C SER A 824 67.19 69.43 -34.76
N ALA A 825 67.80 68.25 -34.56
CA ALA A 825 69.25 68.07 -34.50
C ALA A 825 69.90 67.65 -35.84
N THR A 826 69.08 67.33 -36.86
CA THR A 826 69.56 66.90 -38.19
C THR A 826 69.49 67.98 -39.28
N MET A 827 69.12 69.22 -38.95
CA MET A 827 69.04 70.34 -39.89
C MET A 827 70.06 71.46 -39.59
N GLU A 828 71.17 71.11 -38.93
CA GLU A 828 72.36 71.98 -38.72
C GLU A 828 73.68 71.29 -39.12
N ILE A 829 73.62 70.13 -39.81
CA ILE A 829 74.78 69.44 -40.41
C ILE A 829 74.39 68.94 -41.81
N MET A 830 74.49 69.83 -42.81
CA MET A 830 74.60 69.64 -44.28
C MET A 830 74.30 71.02 -44.92
N THR A 831 75.10 71.75 -45.71
CA THR A 831 76.23 71.46 -46.62
C THR A 831 76.16 70.16 -47.38
#